data_AF-A0A9J2PF39-F1
#
_entry.id   AF-A0A9J2PF39-F1
#
_cell.length_a   1.000
_cell.length_b   1.000
_cell.length_c   1.000
_cell.angle_alpha   90.00
_cell.angle_beta   90.00
_cell.angle_gamma   90.00
#
_symmetry.space_group_name_H-M   'P 1'
#
loop_
_entity.id
_entity.type
_entity.pdbx_description
1 polymer ?
#
loop_
_entity_poly.entity_id
_entity_poly.type
_entity_poly.pdbx_seq_one_letter_code
_entity_poly.pdbx_strand_id
1 'polypeptide(L)'
;MNALLNRAHELPEADRKRLYQFQSRFENFKQLLESRIRIGNAFQQVHKFAKELEGSFESLDSLLGMSRNFSNEKLLAQMTEVFRMIQETITQERHQGEKFVSSVKSVAASDVDLRYDAAIDSVHSMLKEHERRFISVNEHWQRWQDNRAHEQKVVRIVEEVQMWQEETVEIVRVLEDKTTKSKTAIEREEIKLKMDEVIHELSKQKDKIVEAEQITKSTESEHAYERVQMAKRRHRDLEERVTQLRKNVETMEQLALREAEEITRAPHIVTQLRDAQVDEGCRFEFTARIDGEPTPRIQWLKDGRDIKDNVDYRQAYRNGIATLTIEETFVEDTATYTIRAENGAGKAESSAKLTVKSRSEMESQIEEEGKPRFIRQLHNVSVSEGEPACLDCVVVTWYKEEETVKESERITLRFEGDHCSLDIRDTQPTDSGLYTAKASNTFGEAINFCRLNVQPAMRAAPPPTPPKPRPIPVAPSFLPPLANQNLQEGQRCLFQVRVLGEPAPRVQWSFNDRPLTHSTAQIKTVEEENGWNRLIIENVQPEHSGMYTVFAENEAGEARSGATLNVEPKCPSPAIPLTQTIRTTTSSTREGYWSDAIMSSPTPPPVPKHRYRTDVEEASETAVSEFGYSTTSTAPEFIRPFQNEYTINEGEKFKMDCLMVGNPRPKIHWYFNDRIINVNSSFCKFSNIGDTYSIIFDSVKLENAGYYKMTAENIRGKTESLAILHVNPKSTQQQQLARRPLTTEHVQVTEEFGEFEYEQRIDDRKLYMQKEHIEEELGMYEEEQKRIASKQPLHSSRLVTPPPAKKQQLQTTHEHQQQLHEHYDFEDSRRKVSGHPPHFTQTLVSAVAACGDSTKFEGIVTGWPAPEVQWTKDGVPLSKTTNPELVFSNIGGRVSLSFPSAQPEHAGKYMCTAKNTSGVATSSAQLVVRPKTIAPDFVQRLISEEVVEGDRLKWTVHVTGDPVPKVTWLRDGQAIPNCDEVRLVDEGNGVHSMIIMKVEMADCGQFTCLAENIAGEARSTADLVVRPQGSEPGNYFHVTKVTQEKQVKGEEVNRNQTFSIENPRATPLI
;
A
#
# COMPACT_ATOMS: atom_id res chain seq x y z
N MET A 1 0.56 -110.42 47.99
CA MET A 1 0.44 -110.17 49.45
C MET A 1 -1.01 -110.20 49.92
N ASN A 2 -1.90 -109.30 49.43
CA ASN A 2 -3.27 -109.12 49.96
C ASN A 2 -4.11 -110.40 50.05
N ALA A 3 -4.01 -111.33 49.10
CA ALA A 3 -4.69 -112.63 49.17
C ALA A 3 -4.31 -113.49 50.39
N LEU A 4 -3.08 -113.37 50.91
CA LEU A 4 -2.63 -114.01 52.15
C LEU A 4 -3.11 -113.22 53.39
N LEU A 5 -3.15 -111.89 53.32
CA LEU A 5 -3.63 -111.04 54.41
C LEU A 5 -5.12 -111.25 54.68
N ASN A 6 -5.94 -111.37 53.63
CA ASN A 6 -7.38 -111.66 53.75
C ASN A 6 -7.64 -113.01 54.46
N ARG A 7 -6.72 -113.97 54.30
CA ARG A 7 -6.76 -115.31 54.93
C ARG A 7 -5.87 -115.42 56.17
N ALA A 8 -5.33 -114.32 56.70
CA ALA A 8 -4.39 -114.34 57.83
C ALA A 8 -5.00 -114.85 59.14
N HIS A 9 -6.33 -114.93 59.23
CA HIS A 9 -7.04 -115.53 60.36
C HIS A 9 -7.02 -117.07 60.35
N GLU A 10 -6.72 -117.69 59.21
CA GLU A 10 -6.58 -119.15 59.03
C GLU A 10 -5.17 -119.66 59.37
N LEU A 11 -4.22 -118.76 59.64
CA LEU A 11 -2.80 -119.09 59.86
C LEU A 11 -2.46 -119.25 61.35
N PRO A 12 -1.52 -120.16 61.70
CA PRO A 12 -0.94 -120.24 63.05
C PRO A 12 -0.38 -118.89 63.51
N GLU A 13 -0.46 -118.60 64.81
CA GLU A 13 -0.15 -117.27 65.35
C GLU A 13 1.28 -116.80 65.03
N ALA A 14 2.26 -117.72 65.04
CA ALA A 14 3.65 -117.43 64.69
C ALA A 14 3.80 -116.96 63.24
N ASP A 15 3.11 -117.61 62.29
CA ASP A 15 3.17 -117.27 60.87
C ASP A 15 2.29 -116.06 60.53
N ARG A 16 1.19 -115.86 61.26
CA ARG A 16 0.42 -114.60 61.24
C ARG A 16 1.26 -113.41 61.70
N LYS A 17 2.05 -113.56 62.78
CA LYS A 17 3.01 -112.54 63.24
C LYS A 17 4.10 -112.27 62.19
N ARG A 18 4.67 -113.32 61.57
CA ARG A 18 5.64 -113.18 60.46
C ARG A 18 5.03 -112.46 59.25
N LEU A 19 3.77 -112.76 58.90
CA LEU A 19 3.07 -112.13 57.78
C LEU A 19 2.85 -110.63 58.00
N TYR A 20 2.43 -110.20 59.20
CA TYR A 20 2.32 -108.77 59.52
C TYR A 20 3.69 -108.06 59.60
N GLN A 21 4.72 -108.72 60.12
CA GLN A 21 6.10 -108.20 60.09
C GLN A 21 6.61 -108.04 58.64
N PHE A 22 6.31 -108.99 57.76
CA PHE A 22 6.63 -108.89 56.33
C PHE A 22 5.83 -107.77 55.66
N GLN A 23 4.52 -107.64 55.93
CA GLN A 23 3.69 -106.56 55.39
C GLN A 23 4.24 -105.19 55.78
N SER A 24 4.59 -104.97 57.05
CA SER A 24 5.18 -103.71 57.52
C SER A 24 6.51 -103.42 56.81
N ARG A 25 7.41 -104.41 56.67
CA ARG A 25 8.66 -104.24 55.92
C ARG A 25 8.43 -103.94 54.43
N PHE A 26 7.45 -104.61 53.81
CA PHE A 26 7.10 -104.40 52.40
C PHE A 26 6.49 -103.02 52.16
N GLU A 27 5.58 -102.57 53.03
CA GLU A 27 4.95 -101.25 52.88
C GLU A 27 5.95 -100.12 53.14
N ASN A 28 6.86 -100.26 54.11
CA ASN A 28 7.98 -99.34 54.29
C ASN A 28 8.88 -99.30 53.03
N PHE A 29 9.26 -100.46 52.49
CA PHE A 29 10.07 -100.56 51.26
C PHE A 29 9.38 -99.92 50.05
N LYS A 30 8.06 -100.14 49.90
CA LYS A 30 7.22 -99.50 48.89
C LYS A 30 7.19 -97.97 49.06
N GLN A 31 7.00 -97.46 50.27
CA GLN A 31 7.01 -96.02 50.55
C GLN A 31 8.36 -95.38 50.22
N LEU A 32 9.48 -96.07 50.50
CA LEU A 32 10.82 -95.65 50.09
C LEU A 32 10.96 -95.61 48.55
N LEU A 33 10.55 -96.67 47.84
CA LEU A 33 10.57 -96.70 46.37
C LEU A 33 9.73 -95.59 45.74
N GLU A 34 8.50 -95.38 46.21
CA GLU A 34 7.65 -94.28 45.74
C GLU A 34 8.29 -92.91 46.01
N SER A 35 8.96 -92.74 47.15
CA SER A 35 9.68 -91.51 47.50
C SER A 35 10.88 -91.28 46.60
N ARG A 36 11.65 -92.33 46.27
CA ARG A 36 12.75 -92.25 45.27
C ARG A 36 12.21 -91.89 43.88
N ILE A 37 11.07 -92.43 43.47
CA ILE A 37 10.40 -92.08 42.20
C ILE A 37 9.96 -90.61 42.22
N ARG A 38 9.34 -90.13 43.30
CA ARG A 38 8.96 -88.72 43.47
C ARG A 38 10.18 -87.78 43.36
N ILE A 39 11.30 -88.14 44.00
CA ILE A 39 12.57 -87.38 43.92
C ILE A 39 13.14 -87.38 42.50
N GLY A 40 13.16 -88.54 41.81
CA GLY A 40 13.62 -88.64 40.43
C GLY A 40 12.78 -87.82 39.45
N ASN A 41 11.45 -87.84 39.61
CA ASN A 41 10.54 -87.02 38.82
C ASN A 41 10.77 -85.52 39.07
N ALA A 42 11.00 -85.10 40.32
CA ALA A 42 11.32 -83.71 40.64
C ALA A 42 12.64 -83.25 40.00
N PHE A 43 13.68 -84.10 40.03
CA PHE A 43 14.96 -83.84 39.35
C PHE A 43 14.79 -83.71 37.83
N GLN A 44 13.96 -84.56 37.21
CA GLN A 44 13.63 -84.44 35.78
C GLN A 44 12.90 -83.13 35.43
N GLN A 45 12.02 -82.63 36.30
CA GLN A 45 11.38 -81.32 36.09
C GLN A 45 12.41 -80.18 36.18
N VAL A 46 13.32 -80.22 37.16
CA VAL A 46 14.42 -79.25 37.27
C VAL A 46 15.27 -79.23 35.99
N HIS A 47 15.73 -80.38 35.52
CA HIS A 47 16.53 -80.49 34.30
C HIS A 47 15.77 -80.06 33.03
N LYS A 48 14.45 -80.25 32.98
CA LYS A 48 13.62 -79.76 31.87
C LYS A 48 13.68 -78.24 31.79
N PHE A 49 13.37 -77.53 32.88
CA PHE A 49 13.35 -76.07 32.91
C PHE A 49 14.75 -75.48 32.69
N ALA A 50 15.79 -76.12 33.23
CA ALA A 50 17.19 -75.76 32.97
C ALA A 50 17.49 -75.69 31.47
N LYS A 51 17.14 -76.73 30.71
CA LYS A 51 17.36 -76.80 29.26
C LYS A 51 16.50 -75.82 28.46
N GLU A 52 15.27 -75.57 28.91
CA GLU A 52 14.40 -74.56 28.30
C GLU A 52 14.94 -73.14 28.54
N LEU A 53 15.59 -72.90 29.69
CA LEU A 53 16.25 -71.63 30.02
C LEU A 53 17.55 -71.42 29.23
N GLU A 54 18.40 -72.45 29.08
CA GLU A 54 19.63 -72.38 28.26
C GLU A 54 19.35 -71.92 26.83
N GLY A 55 18.39 -72.56 26.14
CA GLY A 55 18.01 -72.16 24.79
C GLY A 55 17.33 -70.79 24.70
N SER A 56 16.66 -70.37 25.78
CA SER A 56 16.06 -69.02 25.86
C SER A 56 17.14 -67.93 26.00
N PHE A 57 18.19 -68.16 26.80
CA PHE A 57 19.36 -67.27 26.87
C PHE A 57 20.05 -67.14 25.51
N GLU A 58 20.36 -68.26 24.85
CA GLU A 58 21.00 -68.25 23.52
C GLU A 58 20.15 -67.50 22.48
N SER A 59 18.83 -67.66 22.51
CA SER A 59 17.92 -66.92 21.63
C SER A 59 17.94 -65.42 21.90
N LEU A 60 18.04 -64.96 23.16
CA LEU A 60 18.05 -63.53 23.46
C LEU A 60 19.41 -62.89 23.18
N ASP A 61 20.52 -63.56 23.52
CA ASP A 61 21.87 -63.11 23.16
C ASP A 61 22.03 -62.96 21.65
N SER A 62 21.45 -63.89 20.87
CA SER A 62 21.41 -63.80 19.40
C SER A 62 20.62 -62.57 18.90
N LEU A 63 19.40 -62.33 19.43
CA LEU A 63 18.58 -61.19 19.04
C LEU A 63 19.21 -59.84 19.45
N LEU A 64 19.81 -59.77 20.64
CA LEU A 64 20.59 -58.61 21.11
C LEU A 64 21.76 -58.32 20.16
N GLY A 65 22.54 -59.34 19.79
CA GLY A 65 23.68 -59.21 18.87
C GLY A 65 23.29 -58.78 17.45
N MET A 66 22.07 -59.10 17.00
CA MET A 66 21.54 -58.65 15.70
C MET A 66 20.97 -57.22 15.73
N SER A 67 20.60 -56.70 16.91
CA SER A 67 19.81 -55.46 17.03
C SER A 67 20.63 -54.16 17.02
N ARG A 68 21.33 -53.86 15.92
CA ARG A 68 21.91 -52.51 15.69
C ARG A 68 20.90 -51.43 15.29
N ASN A 69 19.68 -51.82 14.90
CA ASN A 69 18.62 -50.89 14.51
C ASN A 69 17.50 -50.92 15.56
N PHE A 70 17.50 -49.93 16.44
CA PHE A 70 16.56 -49.84 17.57
C PHE A 70 15.11 -49.48 17.15
N SER A 71 14.89 -49.08 15.88
CA SER A 71 13.58 -48.71 15.34
C SER A 71 12.71 -49.92 14.90
N ASN A 72 13.22 -51.16 14.98
CA ASN A 72 12.46 -52.35 14.55
C ASN A 72 11.49 -52.87 15.65
N GLU A 73 10.22 -52.48 15.56
CA GLU A 73 9.18 -52.90 16.51
C GLU A 73 8.91 -54.42 16.55
N LYS A 74 9.08 -55.11 15.42
CA LYS A 74 8.91 -56.58 15.38
C LYS A 74 10.02 -57.27 16.17
N LEU A 75 11.25 -56.75 16.09
CA LEU A 75 12.40 -57.25 16.83
C LEU A 75 12.26 -56.95 18.33
N LEU A 76 11.79 -55.75 18.71
CA LEU A 76 11.44 -55.43 20.11
C LEU A 76 10.44 -56.45 20.68
N ALA A 77 9.34 -56.72 19.97
CA ALA A 77 8.31 -57.63 20.43
C ALA A 77 8.87 -59.06 20.66
N GLN A 78 9.73 -59.53 19.75
CA GLN A 78 10.41 -60.83 19.88
C GLN A 78 11.37 -60.85 21.09
N MET A 79 12.21 -59.83 21.26
CA MET A 79 13.17 -59.76 22.37
C MET A 79 12.46 -59.66 23.74
N THR A 80 11.40 -58.85 23.81
CA THR A 80 10.59 -58.67 25.03
C THR A 80 9.92 -59.99 25.44
N GLU A 81 9.39 -60.74 24.47
CA GLU A 81 8.75 -62.04 24.73
C GLU A 81 9.76 -63.11 25.17
N VAL A 82 10.95 -63.18 24.54
CA VAL A 82 12.00 -64.09 25.01
C VAL A 82 12.49 -63.71 26.40
N PHE A 83 12.66 -62.42 26.72
CA PHE A 83 13.02 -61.99 28.06
C PHE A 83 11.94 -62.34 29.11
N ARG A 84 10.66 -62.17 28.78
CA ARG A 84 9.53 -62.62 29.61
C ARG A 84 9.59 -64.14 29.87
N MET A 85 9.82 -64.93 28.83
CA MET A 85 9.97 -66.39 28.97
C MET A 85 11.16 -66.78 29.85
N ILE A 86 12.30 -66.07 29.78
CA ILE A 86 13.44 -66.26 30.69
C ILE A 86 13.03 -65.99 32.14
N GLN A 87 12.39 -64.85 32.43
CA GLN A 87 11.94 -64.48 33.78
C GLN A 87 10.98 -65.50 34.40
N GLU A 88 10.03 -66.02 33.61
CA GLU A 88 9.10 -67.05 34.06
C GLU A 88 9.77 -68.42 34.23
N THR A 89 10.69 -68.79 33.35
CA THR A 89 11.36 -70.10 33.36
C THR A 89 12.36 -70.21 34.51
N ILE A 90 13.18 -69.19 34.78
CA ILE A 90 14.11 -69.22 35.92
C ILE A 90 13.38 -69.27 37.27
N THR A 91 12.22 -68.58 37.37
CA THR A 91 11.34 -68.66 38.54
C THR A 91 10.78 -70.07 38.74
N GLN A 92 10.38 -70.75 37.65
CA GLN A 92 9.91 -72.14 37.70
C GLN A 92 11.03 -73.12 38.02
N GLU A 93 12.20 -72.99 37.39
CA GLU A 93 13.39 -73.81 37.63
C GLU A 93 13.77 -73.78 39.12
N ARG A 94 13.91 -72.58 39.69
CA ARG A 94 14.18 -72.37 41.11
C ARG A 94 13.13 -73.03 42.00
N HIS A 95 11.85 -72.84 41.70
CA HIS A 95 10.76 -73.43 42.48
C HIS A 95 10.76 -74.97 42.44
N GLN A 96 11.12 -75.59 41.30
CA GLN A 96 11.30 -77.04 41.23
C GLN A 96 12.58 -77.49 41.95
N GLY A 97 13.66 -76.69 41.94
CA GLY A 97 14.88 -76.95 42.68
C GLY A 97 14.66 -76.95 44.20
N GLU A 98 13.95 -75.97 44.71
CA GLU A 98 13.52 -75.89 46.11
C GLU A 98 12.60 -77.08 46.50
N LYS A 99 11.70 -77.51 45.61
CA LYS A 99 10.90 -78.74 45.76
C LYS A 99 11.72 -80.02 45.75
N PHE A 100 12.72 -80.13 44.88
CA PHE A 100 13.62 -81.28 44.83
C PHE A 100 14.43 -81.40 46.13
N VAL A 101 15.09 -80.31 46.55
CA VAL A 101 15.91 -80.28 47.78
C VAL A 101 15.08 -80.55 49.03
N SER A 102 13.86 -80.01 49.13
CA SER A 102 12.94 -80.31 50.25
C SER A 102 12.42 -81.75 50.23
N SER A 103 12.07 -82.29 49.05
CA SER A 103 11.68 -83.70 48.90
C SER A 103 12.79 -84.64 49.34
N VAL A 104 14.03 -84.42 48.89
CA VAL A 104 15.20 -85.19 49.31
C VAL A 104 15.40 -85.13 50.84
N LYS A 105 15.42 -83.93 51.42
CA LYS A 105 15.58 -83.73 52.87
C LYS A 105 14.50 -84.42 53.70
N SER A 106 13.26 -84.52 53.19
CA SER A 106 12.17 -85.22 53.88
C SER A 106 12.33 -86.74 53.93
N VAL A 107 13.10 -87.32 52.99
CA VAL A 107 13.29 -88.77 52.84
C VAL A 107 14.63 -89.23 53.44
N ALA A 108 15.65 -88.37 53.40
CA ALA A 108 17.02 -88.64 53.85
C ALA A 108 17.13 -89.29 55.25
N ALA A 109 16.31 -88.86 56.21
CA ALA A 109 16.32 -89.41 57.57
C ALA A 109 15.74 -90.84 57.67
N SER A 110 15.09 -91.34 56.61
CA SER A 110 14.44 -92.65 56.54
C SER A 110 15.07 -93.63 55.54
N ASP A 111 15.92 -93.12 54.63
CA ASP A 111 16.47 -93.88 53.51
C ASP A 111 18.01 -93.81 53.47
N VAL A 112 18.65 -94.62 54.33
CA VAL A 112 20.11 -94.61 54.54
C VAL A 112 20.91 -95.01 53.28
N ASP A 113 20.28 -95.73 52.35
CA ASP A 113 20.90 -96.14 51.08
C ASP A 113 20.76 -95.08 49.96
N LEU A 114 20.02 -93.99 50.20
CA LEU A 114 19.81 -92.93 49.21
C LEU A 114 20.99 -91.95 49.18
N ARG A 115 21.89 -92.11 48.21
CA ARG A 115 22.99 -91.15 47.97
C ARG A 115 22.49 -89.97 47.14
N TYR A 116 22.34 -88.79 47.76
CA TYR A 116 21.73 -87.62 47.13
C TYR A 116 22.61 -86.36 47.11
N ASP A 117 23.69 -86.29 47.89
CA ASP A 117 24.42 -85.02 48.12
C ASP A 117 24.95 -84.41 46.81
N ALA A 118 25.59 -85.21 45.97
CA ALA A 118 26.09 -84.79 44.65
C ALA A 118 24.97 -84.30 43.69
N ALA A 119 23.73 -84.76 43.87
CA ALA A 119 22.59 -84.29 43.09
C ALA A 119 22.02 -82.96 43.64
N ILE A 120 22.06 -82.76 44.97
CA ILE A 120 21.77 -81.46 45.59
C ILE A 120 22.81 -80.43 45.15
N ASP A 121 24.10 -80.76 45.23
CA ASP A 121 25.19 -79.86 44.83
C ASP A 121 25.14 -79.52 43.33
N SER A 122 24.81 -80.49 42.48
CA SER A 122 24.58 -80.26 41.05
C SER A 122 23.44 -79.26 40.80
N VAL A 123 22.29 -79.42 41.45
CA VAL A 123 21.15 -78.50 41.31
C VAL A 123 21.48 -77.11 41.87
N HIS A 124 22.14 -77.01 43.02
CA HIS A 124 22.57 -75.72 43.57
C HIS A 124 23.59 -75.00 42.66
N SER A 125 24.54 -75.74 42.07
CA SER A 125 25.54 -75.18 41.16
C SER A 125 24.90 -74.67 39.87
N MET A 126 23.96 -75.44 39.30
CA MET A 126 23.20 -75.09 38.10
C MET A 126 22.36 -73.82 38.31
N LEU A 127 21.52 -73.78 39.36
CA LEU A 127 20.71 -72.60 39.70
C LEU A 127 21.57 -71.35 39.90
N LYS A 128 22.73 -71.49 40.55
CA LYS A 128 23.67 -70.38 40.77
C LYS A 128 24.32 -69.87 39.49
N GLU A 129 24.51 -70.73 38.49
CA GLU A 129 25.03 -70.33 37.18
C GLU A 129 23.95 -69.67 36.31
N HIS A 130 22.72 -70.19 36.36
CA HIS A 130 21.58 -69.58 35.66
C HIS A 130 21.20 -68.21 36.23
N GLU A 131 21.29 -68.00 37.55
CA GLU A 131 21.16 -66.68 38.17
C GLU A 131 22.23 -65.70 37.66
N ARG A 132 23.50 -66.12 37.51
CA ARG A 132 24.58 -65.29 36.93
C ARG A 132 24.29 -64.92 35.48
N ARG A 133 23.89 -65.89 34.65
CA ARG A 133 23.53 -65.65 33.24
C ARG A 133 22.35 -64.70 33.14
N PHE A 134 21.34 -64.87 33.99
CA PHE A 134 20.17 -63.98 34.05
C PHE A 134 20.56 -62.53 34.39
N ILE A 135 21.42 -62.32 35.39
CA ILE A 135 21.93 -60.97 35.73
C ILE A 135 22.62 -60.33 34.52
N SER A 136 23.56 -61.04 33.87
CA SER A 136 24.29 -60.52 32.71
C SER A 136 23.39 -60.23 31.50
N VAL A 137 22.44 -61.11 31.19
CA VAL A 137 21.48 -60.93 30.09
C VAL A 137 20.50 -59.79 30.40
N ASN A 138 20.10 -59.62 31.66
CA ASN A 138 19.30 -58.48 32.12
C ASN A 138 20.08 -57.16 31.99
N GLU A 139 21.38 -57.11 32.33
CA GLU A 139 22.23 -55.93 32.13
C GLU A 139 22.35 -55.55 30.64
N HIS A 140 22.54 -56.53 29.75
CA HIS A 140 22.52 -56.30 28.30
C HIS A 140 21.15 -55.79 27.80
N TRP A 141 20.06 -56.37 28.30
CA TRP A 141 18.69 -55.95 27.96
C TRP A 141 18.37 -54.53 28.44
N GLN A 142 18.76 -54.15 29.66
CA GLN A 142 18.60 -52.77 30.15
C GLN A 142 19.41 -51.77 29.32
N ARG A 143 20.70 -52.04 29.05
CA ARG A 143 21.52 -51.19 28.16
C ARG A 143 20.91 -51.02 26.77
N TRP A 144 20.31 -52.08 26.23
CA TRP A 144 19.60 -52.02 24.96
C TRP A 144 18.33 -51.15 25.02
N GLN A 145 17.55 -51.26 26.10
CA GLN A 145 16.37 -50.40 26.33
C GLN A 145 16.76 -48.93 26.49
N ASP A 146 17.84 -48.61 27.22
CA ASP A 146 18.36 -47.26 27.38
C ASP A 146 18.84 -46.66 26.05
N ASN A 147 19.64 -47.40 25.27
CA ASN A 147 20.07 -47.01 23.93
C ASN A 147 18.86 -46.67 23.03
N ARG A 148 17.81 -47.51 23.04
CA ARG A 148 16.57 -47.28 22.29
C ARG A 148 15.81 -46.04 22.78
N ALA A 149 15.68 -45.86 24.09
CA ALA A 149 15.01 -44.70 24.68
C ALA A 149 15.72 -43.38 24.30
N HIS A 150 17.06 -43.39 24.29
CA HIS A 150 17.86 -42.27 23.83
C HIS A 150 17.73 -42.02 22.31
N GLU A 151 17.77 -43.05 21.45
CA GLU A 151 17.48 -42.87 20.01
C GLU A 151 16.08 -42.28 19.79
N GLN A 152 15.06 -42.80 20.47
CA GLN A 152 13.70 -42.25 20.40
C GLN A 152 13.60 -40.81 20.93
N LYS A 153 14.51 -40.34 21.79
CA LYS A 153 14.60 -38.92 22.19
C LYS A 153 15.29 -38.09 21.11
N VAL A 154 16.43 -38.55 20.57
CA VAL A 154 17.17 -37.88 19.49
C VAL A 154 16.32 -37.72 18.25
N VAL A 155 15.63 -38.78 17.82
CA VAL A 155 14.72 -38.77 16.65
C VAL A 155 13.65 -37.70 16.79
N ARG A 156 12.97 -37.62 17.95
CA ARG A 156 11.95 -36.59 18.22
C ARG A 156 12.51 -35.17 18.18
N ILE A 157 13.69 -34.92 18.74
CA ILE A 157 14.33 -33.60 18.69
C ILE A 157 14.73 -33.24 17.25
N VAL A 158 15.27 -34.19 16.49
CA VAL A 158 15.63 -33.94 15.08
C VAL A 158 14.39 -33.70 14.22
N GLU A 159 13.25 -34.32 14.52
CA GLU A 159 11.98 -34.09 13.81
C GLU A 159 11.34 -32.73 14.17
N GLU A 160 11.39 -32.32 15.44
CA GLU A 160 11.04 -30.96 15.88
C GLU A 160 11.89 -29.91 15.16
N VAL A 161 13.22 -30.09 15.15
CA VAL A 161 14.17 -29.21 14.44
C VAL A 161 13.95 -29.25 12.93
N GLN A 162 13.62 -30.41 12.34
CA GLN A 162 13.38 -30.53 10.90
C GLN A 162 12.17 -29.70 10.47
N MET A 163 11.07 -29.71 11.24
CA MET A 163 9.91 -28.87 10.95
C MET A 163 10.27 -27.37 10.99
N TRP A 164 11.01 -26.93 12.02
CA TRP A 164 11.47 -25.54 12.10
C TRP A 164 12.43 -25.17 10.96
N GLN A 165 13.31 -26.08 10.54
CA GLN A 165 14.19 -25.87 9.38
C GLN A 165 13.40 -25.73 8.08
N GLU A 166 12.37 -26.54 7.87
CA GLU A 166 11.54 -26.49 6.65
C GLU A 166 10.70 -25.21 6.56
N GLU A 167 10.17 -24.72 7.70
CA GLU A 167 9.58 -23.38 7.79
C GLU A 167 10.61 -22.27 7.55
N THR A 168 11.79 -22.36 8.18
CA THR A 168 12.88 -21.38 8.03
C THR A 168 13.35 -21.27 6.57
N VAL A 169 13.47 -22.40 5.85
CA VAL A 169 13.88 -22.43 4.44
C VAL A 169 12.99 -21.54 3.56
N GLU A 170 11.67 -21.58 3.76
CA GLU A 170 10.72 -20.81 2.95
C GLU A 170 10.65 -19.35 3.41
N ILE A 171 10.80 -19.05 4.72
CA ILE A 171 10.94 -17.65 5.19
C ILE A 171 12.20 -17.00 4.59
N VAL A 172 13.35 -17.68 4.66
CA VAL A 172 14.62 -17.20 4.09
C VAL A 172 14.49 -17.00 2.57
N ARG A 173 13.79 -17.89 1.86
CA ARG A 173 13.49 -17.75 0.43
C ARG A 173 12.61 -16.53 0.11
N VAL A 174 11.63 -16.23 0.94
CA VAL A 174 10.80 -15.02 0.80
C VAL A 174 11.60 -13.76 1.11
N LEU A 175 12.57 -13.82 2.04
CA LEU A 175 13.51 -12.73 2.31
C LEU A 175 14.52 -12.52 1.16
N GLU A 176 15.01 -13.59 0.52
CA GLU A 176 15.81 -13.52 -0.73
C GLU A 176 15.04 -12.80 -1.84
N ASP A 177 13.82 -13.25 -2.14
CA ASP A 177 12.97 -12.66 -3.17
C ASP A 177 12.65 -11.17 -2.87
N LYS A 178 12.25 -10.86 -1.62
CA LYS A 178 12.05 -9.48 -1.15
C LYS A 178 13.31 -8.63 -1.32
N THR A 179 14.48 -9.12 -0.91
CA THR A 179 15.74 -8.35 -0.97
C THR A 179 16.08 -7.94 -2.39
N THR A 180 15.88 -8.83 -3.37
CA THR A 180 16.12 -8.50 -4.80
C THR A 180 15.11 -7.52 -5.41
N LYS A 181 13.96 -7.29 -4.76
CA LYS A 181 12.84 -6.48 -5.29
C LYS A 181 12.60 -5.17 -4.54
N SER A 182 13.12 -5.05 -3.31
CA SER A 182 12.97 -3.90 -2.42
C SER A 182 13.49 -2.61 -3.08
N LYS A 183 12.69 -1.54 -3.04
CA LYS A 183 13.07 -0.23 -3.61
C LYS A 183 13.09 0.90 -2.60
N THR A 184 12.41 0.75 -1.46
CA THR A 184 12.27 1.77 -0.43
C THR A 184 13.15 1.48 0.79
N ALA A 185 13.36 2.48 1.65
CA ALA A 185 13.98 2.27 2.96
C ALA A 185 13.08 1.46 3.91
N ILE A 186 11.75 1.67 3.84
CA ILE A 186 10.76 1.00 4.71
C ILE A 186 10.76 -0.52 4.46
N GLU A 187 10.77 -0.94 3.19
CA GLU A 187 10.86 -2.37 2.82
C GLU A 187 12.16 -3.02 3.32
N ARG A 188 13.29 -2.29 3.34
CA ARG A 188 14.56 -2.79 3.87
C ARG A 188 14.54 -2.95 5.39
N GLU A 189 13.92 -2.03 6.12
CA GLU A 189 13.76 -2.15 7.57
C GLU A 189 12.79 -3.29 7.96
N GLU A 190 11.71 -3.50 7.19
CA GLU A 190 10.88 -4.72 7.32
C GLU A 190 11.70 -6.00 7.11
N ILE A 191 12.62 -6.02 6.15
CA ILE A 191 13.46 -7.19 5.86
C ILE A 191 14.44 -7.44 7.02
N LYS A 192 15.03 -6.39 7.62
CA LYS A 192 15.90 -6.53 8.81
C LYS A 192 15.16 -7.13 10.00
N LEU A 193 14.01 -6.56 10.37
CA LEU A 193 13.21 -7.04 11.51
C LEU A 193 12.85 -8.53 11.36
N LYS A 194 12.47 -8.96 10.15
CA LYS A 194 12.17 -10.37 9.85
C LYS A 194 13.40 -11.26 9.74
N MET A 195 14.56 -10.70 9.44
CA MET A 195 15.83 -11.42 9.45
C MET A 195 16.33 -11.62 10.89
N ASP A 196 16.10 -10.68 11.79
CA ASP A 196 16.38 -10.83 13.22
C ASP A 196 15.43 -11.85 13.89
N GLU A 197 14.15 -11.88 13.51
CA GLU A 197 13.20 -12.98 13.87
C GLU A 197 13.79 -14.36 13.48
N VAL A 198 14.30 -14.49 12.24
CA VAL A 198 14.91 -15.74 11.74
C VAL A 198 16.22 -16.09 12.45
N ILE A 199 17.07 -15.10 12.77
CA ILE A 199 18.32 -15.32 13.52
C ILE A 199 18.01 -15.85 14.93
N HIS A 200 16.95 -15.36 15.57
CA HIS A 200 16.52 -15.87 16.88
C HIS A 200 16.06 -17.32 16.82
N GLU A 201 15.22 -17.68 15.84
CA GLU A 201 14.74 -19.06 15.67
C GLU A 201 15.87 -20.02 15.24
N LEU A 202 16.84 -19.55 14.45
CA LEU A 202 18.07 -20.31 14.17
C LEU A 202 18.86 -20.60 15.47
N SER A 203 19.01 -19.64 16.37
CA SER A 203 19.66 -19.89 17.68
C SER A 203 18.94 -20.99 18.47
N LYS A 204 17.59 -20.97 18.48
CA LYS A 204 16.76 -21.99 19.14
C LYS A 204 16.87 -23.38 18.48
N GLN A 205 17.00 -23.46 17.16
CA GLN A 205 17.34 -24.72 16.47
C GLN A 205 18.73 -25.23 16.87
N LYS A 206 19.71 -24.33 17.00
CA LYS A 206 21.10 -24.65 17.34
C LYS A 206 21.21 -25.33 18.71
N ASP A 207 20.52 -24.79 19.71
CA ASP A 207 20.49 -25.35 21.06
C ASP A 207 19.87 -26.75 21.10
N LYS A 208 18.78 -26.99 20.36
CA LYS A 208 18.17 -28.33 20.20
C LYS A 208 19.10 -29.32 19.48
N ILE A 209 19.82 -28.89 18.46
CA ILE A 209 20.83 -29.72 17.77
C ILE A 209 21.97 -30.09 18.73
N VAL A 210 22.38 -29.18 19.62
CA VAL A 210 23.38 -29.44 20.66
C VAL A 210 22.84 -30.40 21.73
N GLU A 211 21.58 -30.29 22.14
CA GLU A 211 20.95 -31.29 23.04
C GLU A 211 20.95 -32.69 22.39
N ALA A 212 20.49 -32.79 21.14
CA ALA A 212 20.48 -34.04 20.38
C ALA A 212 21.90 -34.61 20.22
N GLU A 213 22.89 -33.81 19.83
CA GLU A 213 24.28 -34.25 19.70
C GLU A 213 24.89 -34.70 21.03
N GLN A 214 24.49 -34.10 22.16
CA GLN A 214 24.96 -34.52 23.48
C GLN A 214 24.32 -35.85 23.93
N ILE A 215 23.05 -36.09 23.62
CA ILE A 215 22.38 -37.38 23.86
C ILE A 215 22.99 -38.46 22.95
N THR A 216 23.22 -38.17 21.67
CA THR A 216 23.79 -39.13 20.71
C THR A 216 25.15 -39.67 21.17
N LYS A 217 25.99 -38.87 21.84
CA LYS A 217 27.29 -39.32 22.41
C LYS A 217 27.15 -40.41 23.48
N SER A 218 25.98 -40.54 24.12
CA SER A 218 25.66 -41.63 25.05
C SER A 218 24.86 -42.76 24.40
N THR A 219 24.74 -42.79 23.07
CA THR A 219 24.09 -43.87 22.32
C THR A 219 25.06 -44.60 21.40
N GLU A 220 24.78 -45.87 21.16
CA GLU A 220 25.47 -46.69 20.15
C GLU A 220 24.73 -46.68 18.79
N SER A 221 23.80 -45.71 18.58
CA SER A 221 22.98 -45.64 17.36
C SER A 221 23.62 -44.79 16.27
N GLU A 222 24.16 -45.48 15.26
CA GLU A 222 24.72 -44.91 14.03
C GLU A 222 23.67 -44.10 13.26
N HIS A 223 22.42 -44.57 13.20
CA HIS A 223 21.28 -43.88 12.59
C HIS A 223 20.92 -42.56 13.31
N ALA A 224 20.90 -42.56 14.66
CA ALA A 224 20.67 -41.35 15.43
C ALA A 224 21.76 -40.29 15.18
N TYR A 225 23.03 -40.74 15.06
CA TYR A 225 24.15 -39.89 14.71
C TYR A 225 24.03 -39.29 13.31
N GLU A 226 23.72 -40.10 12.29
CA GLU A 226 23.52 -39.60 10.93
C GLU A 226 22.42 -38.54 10.85
N ARG A 227 21.26 -38.75 11.49
CA ARG A 227 20.16 -37.77 11.52
C ARG A 227 20.58 -36.45 12.17
N VAL A 228 21.32 -36.48 13.28
CA VAL A 228 21.87 -35.26 13.91
C VAL A 228 22.88 -34.56 12.99
N GLN A 229 23.78 -35.30 12.32
CA GLN A 229 24.73 -34.69 11.38
C GLN A 229 24.04 -34.10 10.12
N MET A 230 22.91 -34.66 9.67
CA MET A 230 22.09 -34.05 8.61
C MET A 230 21.44 -32.74 9.06
N ALA A 231 20.81 -32.72 10.24
CA ALA A 231 20.22 -31.50 10.81
C ALA A 231 21.26 -30.39 11.03
N LYS A 232 22.46 -30.77 11.52
CA LYS A 232 23.60 -29.88 11.75
C LYS A 232 24.23 -29.31 10.47
N ARG A 233 24.13 -30.03 9.34
CA ARG A 233 24.47 -29.50 8.00
C ARG A 233 23.42 -28.48 7.54
N ARG A 234 22.14 -28.88 7.46
CA ARG A 234 21.02 -27.99 7.06
C ARG A 234 20.99 -26.68 7.85
N HIS A 235 21.24 -26.73 9.15
CA HIS A 235 21.30 -25.55 10.01
C HIS A 235 22.42 -24.58 9.60
N ARG A 236 23.64 -25.08 9.34
CA ARG A 236 24.77 -24.26 8.86
C ARG A 236 24.46 -23.60 7.51
N ASP A 237 23.87 -24.36 6.59
CA ASP A 237 23.51 -23.87 5.25
C ASP A 237 22.48 -22.71 5.34
N LEU A 238 21.60 -22.74 6.36
CA LEU A 238 20.69 -21.64 6.67
C LEU A 238 21.38 -20.45 7.35
N GLU A 239 22.26 -20.68 8.34
CA GLU A 239 23.06 -19.61 8.95
C GLU A 239 23.87 -18.83 7.90
N GLU A 240 24.43 -19.52 6.90
CA GLU A 240 25.21 -18.92 5.82
C GLU A 240 24.33 -18.12 4.84
N ARG A 241 23.16 -18.64 4.43
CA ARG A 241 22.20 -17.88 3.60
C ARG A 241 21.72 -16.60 4.28
N VAL A 242 21.37 -16.67 5.56
CA VAL A 242 20.94 -15.51 6.36
C VAL A 242 22.08 -14.50 6.55
N THR A 243 23.31 -14.98 6.78
CA THR A 243 24.50 -14.12 6.84
C THR A 243 24.75 -13.39 5.52
N GLN A 244 24.54 -14.06 4.38
CA GLN A 244 24.71 -13.42 3.07
C GLN A 244 23.58 -12.43 2.74
N LEU A 245 22.34 -12.72 3.14
CA LEU A 245 21.23 -11.76 3.02
C LEU A 245 21.51 -10.46 3.78
N ARG A 246 22.01 -10.56 5.01
CA ARG A 246 22.35 -9.40 5.83
C ARG A 246 23.36 -8.49 5.14
N LYS A 247 24.43 -9.07 4.60
CA LYS A 247 25.45 -8.34 3.79
C LYS A 247 24.84 -7.72 2.52
N ASN A 248 23.92 -8.41 1.85
CA ASN A 248 23.26 -7.87 0.65
C ASN A 248 22.41 -6.63 1.00
N VAL A 249 21.64 -6.67 2.08
CA VAL A 249 20.84 -5.52 2.57
C VAL A 249 21.74 -4.36 2.97
N GLU A 250 22.79 -4.61 3.78
CA GLU A 250 23.79 -3.61 4.17
C GLU A 250 24.45 -2.94 2.95
N THR A 251 24.75 -3.71 1.90
CA THR A 251 25.33 -3.20 0.64
C THR A 251 24.34 -2.35 -0.15
N MET A 252 23.06 -2.76 -0.22
CA MET A 252 22.01 -1.98 -0.88
C MET A 252 21.75 -0.65 -0.18
N GLU A 253 21.91 -0.57 1.14
CA GLU A 253 21.78 0.68 1.89
C GLU A 253 22.95 1.62 1.64
N GLN A 254 24.19 1.12 1.61
CA GLN A 254 25.38 1.91 1.25
C GLN A 254 25.32 2.44 -0.18
N LEU A 255 24.76 1.66 -1.13
CA LEU A 255 24.53 2.12 -2.51
C LEU A 255 23.48 3.23 -2.57
N ALA A 256 22.32 3.04 -1.93
CA ALA A 256 21.26 4.05 -1.92
C ALA A 256 21.64 5.35 -1.19
N LEU A 257 22.57 5.29 -0.22
CA LEU A 257 23.12 6.49 0.41
C LEU A 257 23.95 7.32 -0.59
N ARG A 258 24.80 6.66 -1.39
CA ARG A 258 25.61 7.31 -2.42
C ARG A 258 24.77 7.87 -3.57
N GLU A 259 23.75 7.13 -4.01
CA GLU A 259 22.79 7.62 -5.00
C GLU A 259 22.07 8.88 -4.49
N ALA A 260 21.71 8.95 -3.20
CA ALA A 260 21.13 10.14 -2.60
C ALA A 260 22.12 11.32 -2.52
N GLU A 261 23.40 11.07 -2.26
CA GLU A 261 24.46 12.09 -2.25
C GLU A 261 24.68 12.70 -3.66
N GLU A 262 24.70 11.87 -4.72
CA GLU A 262 24.85 12.33 -6.12
C GLU A 262 23.65 13.13 -6.65
N ILE A 263 22.46 13.00 -6.05
CA ILE A 263 21.22 13.65 -6.50
C ILE A 263 21.05 15.07 -5.91
N THR A 264 21.87 15.49 -4.94
CA THR A 264 21.74 16.81 -4.31
C THR A 264 22.07 17.96 -5.27
N ARG A 265 21.04 18.72 -5.68
CA ARG A 265 21.11 19.85 -6.62
C ARG A 265 20.64 21.13 -5.91
N ALA A 266 21.52 22.13 -5.85
CA ALA A 266 21.19 23.45 -5.31
C ALA A 266 19.98 24.08 -6.03
N PRO A 267 19.17 24.91 -5.35
CA PRO A 267 17.99 25.53 -5.94
C PRO A 267 18.38 26.44 -7.11
N HIS A 268 17.59 26.39 -8.17
CA HIS A 268 17.74 27.22 -9.36
C HIS A 268 16.39 27.82 -9.75
N ILE A 269 16.29 29.16 -9.68
CA ILE A 269 15.08 29.89 -10.07
C ILE A 269 15.03 30.01 -11.60
N VAL A 270 14.39 29.04 -12.22
CA VAL A 270 14.18 28.86 -13.67
C VAL A 270 13.34 29.99 -14.28
N THR A 271 12.48 30.64 -13.49
CA THR A 271 11.72 31.81 -13.93
C THR A 271 11.87 32.91 -12.90
N GLN A 272 12.70 33.89 -13.24
CA GLN A 272 12.98 35.07 -12.43
C GLN A 272 11.73 35.96 -12.31
N LEU A 273 11.63 36.69 -11.22
CA LEU A 273 10.62 37.74 -11.07
C LEU A 273 10.84 38.86 -12.11
N ARG A 274 9.80 39.67 -12.35
CA ARG A 274 9.85 40.82 -13.27
C ARG A 274 9.15 42.02 -12.65
N ASP A 275 9.72 43.20 -12.86
CA ASP A 275 9.12 44.47 -12.48
C ASP A 275 7.72 44.61 -13.11
N ALA A 276 6.78 45.16 -12.35
CA ALA A 276 5.39 45.28 -12.73
C ALA A 276 4.80 46.63 -12.28
N GLN A 277 3.83 47.12 -13.05
CA GLN A 277 3.02 48.27 -12.67
C GLN A 277 1.54 47.90 -12.77
N VAL A 278 0.78 48.25 -11.74
CA VAL A 278 -0.65 47.96 -11.60
C VAL A 278 -1.39 49.19 -11.08
N ASP A 279 -2.72 49.18 -11.16
CA ASP A 279 -3.56 50.25 -10.63
C ASP A 279 -4.12 49.88 -9.26
N GLU A 280 -4.36 50.88 -8.41
CA GLU A 280 -4.92 50.75 -7.06
C GLU A 280 -6.27 50.00 -7.04
N GLY A 281 -6.36 48.95 -6.22
CA GLY A 281 -7.52 48.04 -6.14
C GLY A 281 -7.46 46.77 -7.00
N CYS A 282 -6.33 46.49 -7.66
CA CYS A 282 -6.16 45.26 -8.47
C CYS A 282 -5.66 44.06 -7.65
N ARG A 283 -6.01 42.82 -8.05
CA ARG A 283 -5.32 41.60 -7.61
C ARG A 283 -4.07 41.38 -8.47
N PHE A 284 -2.91 41.20 -7.85
CA PHE A 284 -1.64 40.95 -8.53
C PHE A 284 -0.98 39.64 -8.06
N GLU A 285 -0.13 39.01 -8.88
CA GLU A 285 0.51 37.74 -8.52
C GLU A 285 1.93 37.61 -9.09
N PHE A 286 2.93 37.61 -8.21
CA PHE A 286 4.29 37.23 -8.55
C PHE A 286 4.38 35.70 -8.65
N THR A 287 4.98 35.19 -9.74
CA THR A 287 5.17 33.76 -9.97
C THR A 287 6.62 33.45 -10.35
N ALA A 288 7.23 32.46 -9.69
CA ALA A 288 8.57 31.97 -10.00
C ALA A 288 8.58 30.44 -10.11
N ARG A 289 9.25 29.89 -11.14
CA ARG A 289 9.52 28.45 -11.25
C ARG A 289 10.92 28.14 -10.74
N ILE A 290 11.05 27.06 -9.98
CA ILE A 290 12.22 26.72 -9.17
C ILE A 290 12.46 25.21 -9.28
N ASP A 291 13.66 24.82 -9.73
CA ASP A 291 14.17 23.45 -9.65
C ASP A 291 15.14 23.36 -8.46
N GLY A 292 15.41 22.15 -7.97
CA GLY A 292 16.29 21.89 -6.82
C GLY A 292 15.87 20.63 -6.07
N GLU A 293 16.86 19.83 -5.67
CA GLU A 293 16.64 18.53 -5.00
C GLU A 293 17.62 18.39 -3.82
N PRO A 294 17.17 18.15 -2.57
CA PRO A 294 15.80 18.12 -2.09
C PRO A 294 14.99 19.38 -2.42
N THR A 295 13.68 19.22 -2.59
CA THR A 295 12.74 20.33 -2.87
C THR A 295 13.00 21.53 -1.93
N PRO A 296 13.31 22.73 -2.45
CA PRO A 296 13.76 23.85 -1.63
C PRO A 296 12.66 24.51 -0.80
N ARG A 297 13.02 25.00 0.39
CA ARG A 297 12.19 25.88 1.21
C ARG A 297 12.15 27.27 0.58
N ILE A 298 10.95 27.84 0.47
CA ILE A 298 10.72 29.17 -0.10
C ILE A 298 10.48 30.20 1.00
N GLN A 299 10.92 31.44 0.76
CA GLN A 299 10.76 32.61 1.62
C GLN A 299 10.56 33.84 0.72
N TRP A 300 9.48 34.59 0.91
CA TRP A 300 9.22 35.84 0.19
C TRP A 300 9.51 37.05 1.09
N LEU A 301 10.03 38.13 0.53
CA LEU A 301 10.40 39.36 1.23
C LEU A 301 9.88 40.61 0.50
N LYS A 302 9.42 41.63 1.23
CA LYS A 302 9.05 42.97 0.74
C LYS A 302 10.08 43.96 1.30
N ASP A 303 10.83 44.63 0.43
CA ASP A 303 11.98 45.49 0.74
C ASP A 303 12.96 44.87 1.76
N GLY A 304 13.25 43.58 1.59
CA GLY A 304 14.15 42.80 2.45
C GLY A 304 13.58 42.35 3.80
N ARG A 305 12.29 42.58 4.07
CA ARG A 305 11.57 42.07 5.26
C ARG A 305 10.70 40.87 4.89
N ASP A 306 10.70 39.82 5.71
CA ASP A 306 9.89 38.61 5.45
C ASP A 306 8.39 38.90 5.37
N ILE A 307 7.75 38.39 4.31
CA ILE A 307 6.29 38.41 4.14
C ILE A 307 5.72 37.19 4.85
N LYS A 308 4.75 37.39 5.75
CA LYS A 308 3.92 36.30 6.31
C LYS A 308 2.66 36.13 5.47
N ASP A 309 2.13 34.92 5.44
CA ASP A 309 0.83 34.61 4.81
C ASP A 309 -0.29 35.28 5.64
N ASN A 310 -1.13 36.11 5.00
CA ASN A 310 -2.23 36.81 5.65
C ASN A 310 -3.40 37.03 4.66
N VAL A 311 -4.27 38.04 4.90
CA VAL A 311 -5.41 38.34 4.02
C VAL A 311 -4.96 39.00 2.72
N ASP A 312 -3.94 39.86 2.80
CA ASP A 312 -3.49 40.72 1.71
C ASP A 312 -2.46 39.99 0.84
N TYR A 313 -1.53 39.26 1.47
CA TYR A 313 -0.48 38.45 0.86
C TYR A 313 -0.74 36.96 1.04
N ARG A 314 -1.04 36.24 -0.05
CA ARG A 314 -1.19 34.78 -0.03
C ARG A 314 -0.06 34.08 -0.78
N GLN A 315 0.61 33.16 -0.10
CA GLN A 315 1.81 32.45 -0.57
C GLN A 315 1.52 30.98 -0.83
N ALA A 316 2.00 30.46 -1.96
CA ALA A 316 1.95 29.02 -2.23
C ALA A 316 3.24 28.52 -2.90
N TYR A 317 3.62 27.27 -2.62
CA TYR A 317 4.67 26.58 -3.36
C TYR A 317 4.24 25.13 -3.64
N ARG A 318 4.06 24.79 -4.91
CA ARG A 318 3.63 23.45 -5.38
C ARG A 318 4.23 23.15 -6.74
N ASN A 319 4.62 21.90 -6.98
CA ASN A 319 5.13 21.40 -8.27
C ASN A 319 6.29 22.25 -8.86
N GLY A 320 7.17 22.78 -8.01
CA GLY A 320 8.27 23.66 -8.42
C GLY A 320 7.83 25.08 -8.84
N ILE A 321 6.58 25.48 -8.58
CA ILE A 321 6.08 26.84 -8.83
C ILE A 321 5.77 27.50 -7.49
N ALA A 322 6.41 28.64 -7.24
CA ALA A 322 6.14 29.52 -6.11
C ALA A 322 5.32 30.72 -6.57
N THR A 323 4.29 31.06 -5.81
CA THR A 323 3.47 32.25 -6.02
C THR A 323 3.37 33.10 -4.75
N LEU A 324 3.26 34.41 -4.97
CA LEU A 324 2.86 35.41 -3.99
C LEU A 324 1.76 36.24 -4.65
N THR A 325 0.53 36.00 -4.24
CA THR A 325 -0.60 36.88 -4.58
C THR A 325 -0.63 38.08 -3.63
N ILE A 326 -0.92 39.25 -4.17
CA ILE A 326 -1.47 40.41 -3.46
C ILE A 326 -2.96 40.50 -3.85
N GLU A 327 -3.88 40.31 -2.90
CA GLU A 327 -5.31 40.16 -3.22
C GLU A 327 -5.98 41.47 -3.65
N GLU A 328 -5.56 42.61 -3.07
CA GLU A 328 -5.95 43.96 -3.48
C GLU A 328 -4.74 44.88 -3.27
N THR A 329 -4.24 45.53 -4.33
CA THR A 329 -2.99 46.32 -4.28
C THR A 329 -3.24 47.77 -3.94
N PHE A 330 -2.57 48.26 -2.89
CA PHE A 330 -2.60 49.66 -2.46
C PHE A 330 -1.31 50.40 -2.86
N VAL A 331 -1.28 51.74 -2.80
CA VAL A 331 -0.05 52.52 -3.09
C VAL A 331 1.15 52.04 -2.26
N GLU A 332 0.89 51.61 -1.03
CA GLU A 332 1.83 51.02 -0.07
C GLU A 332 2.43 49.67 -0.49
N ASP A 333 1.91 49.03 -1.55
CA ASP A 333 2.48 47.83 -2.16
C ASP A 333 3.57 48.12 -3.19
N THR A 334 3.85 49.40 -3.46
CA THR A 334 5.00 49.86 -4.25
C THR A 334 6.31 49.55 -3.53
N ALA A 335 6.87 48.38 -3.78
CA ALA A 335 8.01 47.81 -3.05
C ALA A 335 8.83 46.86 -3.93
N THR A 336 10.02 46.50 -3.47
CA THR A 336 10.87 45.44 -4.07
C THR A 336 10.53 44.10 -3.44
N TYR A 337 9.95 43.19 -4.21
CA TYR A 337 9.63 41.84 -3.79
C TYR A 337 10.76 40.89 -4.17
N THR A 338 11.26 40.12 -3.21
CA THR A 338 12.30 39.11 -3.40
C THR A 338 11.74 37.74 -3.04
N ILE A 339 12.01 36.75 -3.88
CA ILE A 339 11.84 35.33 -3.55
C ILE A 339 13.21 34.70 -3.29
N ARG A 340 13.31 33.94 -2.20
CA ARG A 340 14.45 33.12 -1.81
C ARG A 340 14.06 31.64 -1.83
N ALA A 341 14.94 30.80 -2.36
CA ALA A 341 14.85 29.34 -2.33
C ALA A 341 16.12 28.75 -1.68
N GLU A 342 15.97 27.79 -0.77
CA GLU A 342 17.07 27.18 -0.02
C GLU A 342 16.89 25.66 0.17
N ASN A 343 17.95 24.88 -0.08
CA ASN A 343 18.04 23.47 0.32
C ASN A 343 19.45 23.14 0.85
N GLY A 344 19.70 21.89 1.22
CA GLY A 344 20.98 21.45 1.79
C GLY A 344 22.20 21.61 0.87
N ALA A 345 22.00 21.83 -0.44
CA ALA A 345 23.07 22.03 -1.43
C ALA A 345 23.29 23.50 -1.81
N GLY A 346 22.41 24.45 -1.44
CA GLY A 346 22.63 25.87 -1.72
C GLY A 346 21.40 26.78 -1.59
N LYS A 347 21.54 28.01 -2.08
CA LYS A 347 20.52 29.06 -2.07
C LYS A 347 20.46 29.78 -3.42
N ALA A 348 19.27 30.24 -3.81
CA ALA A 348 19.05 31.13 -4.94
C ALA A 348 18.00 32.19 -4.60
N GLU A 349 18.16 33.38 -5.14
CA GLU A 349 17.31 34.55 -4.87
C GLU A 349 16.96 35.26 -6.19
N SER A 350 15.78 35.89 -6.27
CA SER A 350 15.30 36.65 -7.43
C SER A 350 14.42 37.81 -6.94
N SER A 351 14.51 38.98 -7.58
CA SER A 351 13.85 40.20 -7.11
C SER A 351 13.16 40.97 -8.24
N ALA A 352 12.09 41.68 -7.91
CA ALA A 352 11.37 42.57 -8.82
C ALA A 352 10.68 43.71 -8.07
N LYS A 353 10.51 44.86 -8.72
CA LYS A 353 9.77 46.00 -8.18
C LYS A 353 8.31 45.99 -8.64
N LEU A 354 7.38 46.06 -7.69
CA LEU A 354 5.99 46.46 -7.97
C LEU A 354 5.86 47.99 -7.87
N THR A 355 5.02 48.58 -8.70
CA THR A 355 4.59 49.97 -8.58
C THR A 355 3.07 50.04 -8.72
N VAL A 356 2.38 50.67 -7.77
CA VAL A 356 0.93 50.81 -7.78
C VAL A 356 0.56 52.26 -8.03
N LYS A 357 -0.18 52.53 -9.12
CA LYS A 357 -0.67 53.87 -9.47
C LYS A 357 -1.92 54.21 -8.66
N SER A 358 -2.02 55.43 -8.14
CA SER A 358 -3.26 55.88 -7.50
C SER A 358 -4.26 56.43 -8.52
N ARG A 359 -5.56 56.30 -8.22
CA ARG A 359 -6.65 56.81 -9.08
C ARG A 359 -6.52 58.30 -9.39
N SER A 360 -6.01 59.10 -8.44
CA SER A 360 -5.80 60.55 -8.63
C SER A 360 -4.77 60.88 -9.72
N GLU A 361 -3.79 60.01 -9.96
CA GLU A 361 -2.76 60.21 -10.98
C GLU A 361 -3.33 59.94 -12.39
N MET A 362 -4.23 58.97 -12.49
CA MET A 362 -4.94 58.63 -13.73
C MET A 362 -5.91 59.74 -14.16
N GLU A 363 -6.67 60.32 -13.21
CA GLU A 363 -7.54 61.48 -13.49
C GLU A 363 -6.72 62.69 -13.96
N SER A 364 -5.57 62.94 -13.32
CA SER A 364 -4.62 63.99 -13.73
C SER A 364 -4.03 63.78 -15.14
N GLN A 365 -3.75 62.52 -15.50
CA GLN A 365 -3.25 62.18 -16.85
C GLN A 365 -4.32 62.33 -17.93
N ILE A 366 -5.59 62.02 -17.62
CA ILE A 366 -6.71 62.21 -18.55
C ILE A 366 -6.94 63.70 -18.87
N GLU A 367 -6.79 64.61 -17.89
CA GLU A 367 -6.88 66.06 -18.13
C GLU A 367 -5.72 66.65 -18.96
N GLU A 368 -4.54 66.04 -18.95
CA GLU A 368 -3.41 66.45 -19.82
C GLU A 368 -3.50 65.81 -21.22
N GLU A 369 -3.72 64.50 -21.32
CA GLU A 369 -3.78 63.80 -22.61
C GLU A 369 -5.02 64.15 -23.43
N GLY A 370 -6.10 64.61 -22.80
CA GLY A 370 -7.30 65.07 -23.48
C GLY A 370 -7.13 66.36 -24.28
N LYS A 371 -6.12 67.18 -24.00
CA LYS A 371 -5.92 68.49 -24.66
C LYS A 371 -5.49 68.33 -26.13
N PRO A 372 -5.99 69.18 -27.05
CA PRO A 372 -5.62 69.08 -28.46
C PRO A 372 -4.15 69.44 -28.63
N ARG A 373 -3.42 68.70 -29.48
CA ARG A 373 -1.99 68.95 -29.75
C ARG A 373 -1.67 68.93 -31.25
N PHE A 374 -0.82 69.87 -31.67
CA PHE A 374 -0.29 69.95 -33.02
C PHE A 374 0.85 68.95 -33.19
N ILE A 375 0.61 67.89 -33.96
CA ILE A 375 1.62 66.86 -34.29
C ILE A 375 2.66 67.45 -35.25
N ARG A 376 2.24 68.36 -36.13
CA ARG A 376 3.11 69.18 -36.97
C ARG A 376 2.87 70.67 -36.69
N GLN A 377 3.92 71.38 -36.29
CA GLN A 377 3.91 72.83 -36.10
C GLN A 377 3.79 73.55 -37.47
N LEU A 378 3.13 74.71 -37.50
CA LEU A 378 3.20 75.60 -38.67
C LEU A 378 4.59 76.23 -38.75
N HIS A 379 5.13 76.34 -39.97
CA HIS A 379 6.45 76.91 -40.21
C HIS A 379 6.33 78.24 -40.96
N ASN A 380 7.27 79.17 -40.74
CA ASN A 380 7.31 80.44 -41.47
C ASN A 380 7.60 80.20 -42.94
N VAL A 381 6.79 80.75 -43.84
CA VAL A 381 6.92 80.60 -45.29
C VAL A 381 7.28 81.95 -45.91
N SER A 382 8.20 81.94 -46.88
CA SER A 382 8.53 83.11 -47.71
C SER A 382 8.49 82.71 -49.17
N VAL A 383 7.84 83.52 -49.99
CA VAL A 383 7.56 83.29 -51.42
C VAL A 383 7.68 84.60 -52.19
N SER A 384 7.84 84.50 -53.51
CA SER A 384 7.79 85.66 -54.41
C SER A 384 6.35 85.98 -54.80
N GLU A 385 6.07 87.24 -55.08
CA GLU A 385 4.80 87.70 -55.67
C GLU A 385 4.42 86.87 -56.91
N GLY A 386 3.23 86.24 -56.87
CA GLY A 386 2.74 85.34 -57.91
C GLY A 386 3.12 83.86 -57.75
N GLU A 387 3.90 83.47 -56.73
CA GLU A 387 4.13 82.06 -56.39
C GLU A 387 3.05 81.52 -55.43
N PRO A 388 2.66 80.24 -55.51
CA PRO A 388 1.70 79.66 -54.58
C PRO A 388 2.34 79.36 -53.22
N ALA A 389 1.62 79.60 -52.13
CA ALA A 389 2.00 79.21 -50.77
C ALA A 389 1.03 78.17 -50.21
N CYS A 390 1.55 77.26 -49.39
CA CYS A 390 0.76 76.32 -48.59
C CYS A 390 1.26 76.39 -47.14
N LEU A 391 0.33 76.44 -46.19
CA LEU A 391 0.60 76.39 -44.76
C LEU A 391 -0.06 75.13 -44.20
N ASP A 392 0.74 74.11 -43.85
CA ASP A 392 0.27 72.77 -43.51
C ASP A 392 0.49 72.41 -42.02
N CYS A 393 -0.48 71.74 -41.40
CA CYS A 393 -0.37 71.20 -40.05
C CYS A 393 -1.21 69.92 -39.84
N VAL A 394 -1.00 69.25 -38.70
CA VAL A 394 -1.68 67.99 -38.35
C VAL A 394 -2.20 68.06 -36.91
N VAL A 395 -3.51 67.81 -36.72
CA VAL A 395 -4.26 67.97 -35.46
C VAL A 395 -5.39 66.94 -35.38
N VAL A 396 -5.58 66.32 -34.21
CA VAL A 396 -6.58 65.25 -34.00
C VAL A 396 -7.93 65.80 -33.51
N THR A 397 -8.98 65.58 -34.32
CA THR A 397 -10.43 65.79 -34.04
C THR A 397 -10.93 67.23 -33.74
N TRP A 398 -12.09 67.57 -34.32
CA TRP A 398 -12.62 68.95 -34.38
C TRP A 398 -14.16 69.03 -34.47
N TYR A 399 -14.72 70.12 -33.93
CA TYR A 399 -16.03 70.71 -34.31
C TYR A 399 -15.88 72.26 -34.33
N LYS A 400 -16.87 73.01 -34.84
CA LYS A 400 -16.66 74.34 -35.48
C LYS A 400 -17.52 75.48 -34.89
N GLU A 401 -17.02 76.72 -35.10
CA GLU A 401 -17.63 78.07 -34.90
C GLU A 401 -17.43 78.64 -33.49
N GLU A 402 -17.05 79.91 -33.28
CA GLU A 402 -16.88 81.10 -34.16
C GLU A 402 -15.39 81.57 -34.11
N GLU A 403 -14.73 82.24 -35.07
CA GLU A 403 -15.07 83.02 -36.27
C GLU A 403 -14.09 82.64 -37.43
N THR A 404 -14.45 82.83 -38.72
CA THR A 404 -13.82 82.11 -39.85
C THR A 404 -12.92 82.94 -40.78
N VAL A 405 -11.76 82.38 -41.17
CA VAL A 405 -11.10 82.68 -42.46
C VAL A 405 -12.05 82.35 -43.60
N LYS A 406 -12.17 83.23 -44.60
CA LYS A 406 -13.12 83.09 -45.71
C LYS A 406 -12.43 82.57 -46.97
N GLU A 407 -12.95 81.46 -47.50
CA GLU A 407 -12.51 80.88 -48.77
C GLU A 407 -12.79 81.82 -49.95
N SER A 408 -11.99 81.70 -51.01
CA SER A 408 -12.14 82.43 -52.27
C SER A 408 -11.49 81.67 -53.41
N GLU A 409 -11.67 82.11 -54.66
CA GLU A 409 -11.04 81.47 -55.84
C GLU A 409 -9.50 81.35 -55.74
N ARG A 410 -8.89 82.21 -54.91
CA ARG A 410 -7.44 82.30 -54.65
C ARG A 410 -6.99 81.60 -53.36
N ILE A 411 -7.89 81.41 -52.39
CA ILE A 411 -7.59 80.87 -51.04
C ILE A 411 -8.50 79.67 -50.76
N THR A 412 -7.89 78.49 -50.66
CA THR A 412 -8.58 77.21 -50.41
C THR A 412 -8.16 76.66 -49.04
N LEU A 413 -9.12 76.27 -48.20
CA LEU A 413 -8.84 75.48 -47.00
C LEU A 413 -9.00 73.99 -47.32
N ARG A 414 -8.21 73.13 -46.67
CA ARG A 414 -8.36 71.67 -46.74
C ARG A 414 -8.41 71.09 -45.35
N PHE A 415 -9.36 70.19 -45.13
CA PHE A 415 -9.53 69.44 -43.89
C PHE A 415 -9.77 67.97 -44.26
N GLU A 416 -8.73 67.15 -44.15
CA GLU A 416 -8.77 65.72 -44.53
C GLU A 416 -8.26 64.88 -43.35
N GLY A 417 -9.18 64.30 -42.57
CA GLY A 417 -8.87 63.47 -41.41
C GLY A 417 -8.23 64.27 -40.27
N ASP A 418 -6.94 64.05 -40.05
CA ASP A 418 -6.09 64.79 -39.11
C ASP A 418 -5.26 65.91 -39.77
N HIS A 419 -5.32 66.05 -41.10
CA HIS A 419 -4.56 67.06 -41.84
C HIS A 419 -5.37 68.34 -42.11
N CYS A 420 -4.73 69.50 -41.90
CA CYS A 420 -5.28 70.82 -42.16
C CYS A 420 -4.28 71.65 -42.97
N SER A 421 -4.68 72.15 -44.15
CA SER A 421 -3.87 73.08 -44.95
C SER A 421 -4.63 74.35 -45.36
N LEU A 422 -3.88 75.43 -45.53
CA LEU A 422 -4.32 76.67 -46.14
C LEU A 422 -3.48 76.93 -47.40
N ASP A 423 -4.11 76.76 -48.57
CA ASP A 423 -3.50 76.95 -49.88
C ASP A 423 -3.83 78.36 -50.41
N ILE A 424 -2.81 79.15 -50.75
CA ILE A 424 -2.94 80.46 -51.41
C ILE A 424 -2.29 80.35 -52.80
N ARG A 425 -3.11 80.40 -53.86
CA ARG A 425 -2.68 80.01 -55.23
C ARG A 425 -1.84 81.05 -55.98
N ASP A 426 -2.02 82.32 -55.63
CA ASP A 426 -1.37 83.49 -56.21
C ASP A 426 -1.10 84.42 -55.03
N THR A 427 0.15 84.51 -54.55
CA THR A 427 0.45 85.29 -53.35
C THR A 427 0.73 86.75 -53.68
N GLN A 428 0.04 87.62 -52.95
CA GLN A 428 0.07 89.08 -53.09
C GLN A 428 0.82 89.68 -51.90
N PRO A 429 1.51 90.83 -52.03
CA PRO A 429 2.24 91.44 -50.90
C PRO A 429 1.39 91.65 -49.64
N THR A 430 0.08 91.87 -49.79
CA THR A 430 -0.92 92.01 -48.73
C THR A 430 -1.26 90.74 -47.96
N ASP A 431 -0.86 89.55 -48.45
CA ASP A 431 -1.01 88.29 -47.70
C ASP A 431 0.09 88.12 -46.64
N SER A 432 1.09 89.00 -46.62
CA SER A 432 2.17 88.95 -45.63
C SER A 432 1.63 89.25 -44.23
N GLY A 433 1.71 88.28 -43.32
CA GLY A 433 1.04 88.39 -42.02
C GLY A 433 1.30 87.20 -41.09
N LEU A 434 0.75 87.28 -39.87
CA LEU A 434 0.76 86.19 -38.90
C LEU A 434 -0.52 85.36 -39.04
N TYR A 435 -0.39 84.13 -39.51
CA TYR A 435 -1.46 83.15 -39.61
C TYR A 435 -1.48 82.30 -38.33
N THR A 436 -2.67 82.04 -37.80
CA THR A 436 -2.87 81.32 -36.54
C THR A 436 -3.87 80.19 -36.74
N ALA A 437 -3.48 78.97 -36.39
CA ALA A 437 -4.38 77.83 -36.26
C ALA A 437 -4.65 77.58 -34.77
N LYS A 438 -5.92 77.64 -34.37
CA LYS A 438 -6.36 77.37 -32.99
C LYS A 438 -7.18 76.09 -32.96
N ALA A 439 -6.73 75.10 -32.19
CA ALA A 439 -7.45 73.87 -31.91
C ALA A 439 -8.07 73.91 -30.51
N SER A 440 -9.29 73.41 -30.35
CA SER A 440 -10.02 73.46 -29.09
C SER A 440 -10.95 72.27 -28.94
N ASN A 441 -10.97 71.66 -27.76
CA ASN A 441 -11.94 70.62 -27.38
C ASN A 441 -12.37 70.81 -25.91
N THR A 442 -13.10 69.83 -25.35
CA THR A 442 -13.64 69.88 -23.98
C THR A 442 -12.59 69.88 -22.86
N PHE A 443 -11.33 69.55 -23.15
CA PHE A 443 -10.22 69.48 -22.18
C PHE A 443 -9.26 70.68 -22.28
N GLY A 444 -9.33 71.47 -23.35
CA GLY A 444 -8.58 72.72 -23.48
C GLY A 444 -8.37 73.21 -24.90
N GLU A 445 -7.49 74.20 -25.04
CA GLU A 445 -7.12 74.82 -26.30
C GLU A 445 -5.61 74.72 -26.55
N ALA A 446 -5.22 74.58 -27.82
CA ALA A 446 -3.85 74.74 -28.28
C ALA A 446 -3.82 75.68 -29.49
N ILE A 447 -2.78 76.51 -29.57
CA ILE A 447 -2.64 77.53 -30.59
C ILE A 447 -1.28 77.37 -31.27
N ASN A 448 -1.27 77.42 -32.59
CA ASN A 448 -0.10 77.37 -33.44
C ASN A 448 -0.09 78.57 -34.39
N PHE A 449 1.08 79.07 -34.78
CA PHE A 449 1.16 80.25 -35.65
C PHE A 449 2.41 80.25 -36.51
N CYS A 450 2.30 80.84 -37.70
CA CYS A 450 3.42 81.09 -38.60
C CYS A 450 3.27 82.45 -39.29
N ARG A 451 4.39 82.98 -39.80
CA ARG A 451 4.38 84.15 -40.67
C ARG A 451 4.52 83.75 -42.13
N LEU A 452 3.65 84.29 -42.97
CA LEU A 452 3.84 84.35 -44.42
C LEU A 452 4.49 85.69 -44.77
N ASN A 453 5.42 85.68 -45.72
CA ASN A 453 6.16 86.86 -46.16
C ASN A 453 6.34 86.83 -47.68
N VAL A 454 5.64 87.71 -48.39
CA VAL A 454 5.57 87.74 -49.86
C VAL A 454 6.43 88.87 -50.40
N GLN A 455 7.44 88.54 -51.23
CA GLN A 455 8.44 89.50 -51.71
C GLN A 455 8.17 89.96 -53.16
N PRO A 456 8.23 91.28 -53.47
CA PRO A 456 7.99 91.77 -54.83
C PRO A 456 9.03 91.29 -55.85
N ALA A 457 8.58 90.91 -57.05
CA ALA A 457 9.43 90.30 -58.06
C ALA A 457 10.20 91.32 -58.94
N MET A 458 11.50 91.09 -59.19
CA MET A 458 12.34 91.85 -60.13
C MET A 458 12.98 90.95 -61.20
N ARG A 459 13.35 91.51 -62.36
CA ARG A 459 13.45 90.76 -63.63
C ARG A 459 14.79 90.95 -64.40
N ALA A 460 15.36 89.81 -64.83
CA ALA A 460 16.25 89.58 -66.00
C ALA A 460 17.80 89.79 -65.94
N ALA A 461 18.51 88.64 -65.97
CA ALA A 461 19.61 88.29 -66.90
C ALA A 461 21.09 88.78 -66.61
N PRO A 462 22.15 88.35 -67.35
CA PRO A 462 23.25 87.51 -66.78
C PRO A 462 24.68 87.92 -67.24
N PRO A 463 25.77 87.09 -67.19
CA PRO A 463 26.23 86.02 -66.27
C PRO A 463 27.54 86.48 -65.51
N PRO A 464 28.28 85.68 -64.69
CA PRO A 464 29.11 84.53 -65.12
C PRO A 464 29.16 83.33 -64.10
N THR A 465 29.83 82.22 -64.46
CA THR A 465 29.96 81.02 -63.62
C THR A 465 31.34 80.83 -62.96
N PRO A 466 31.44 80.88 -61.62
CA PRO A 466 32.46 80.17 -60.83
C PRO A 466 31.95 78.76 -60.42
N PRO A 467 32.78 77.86 -59.84
CA PRO A 467 32.48 76.42 -59.83
C PRO A 467 31.40 76.01 -58.82
N LYS A 468 30.67 74.93 -59.14
CA LYS A 468 29.93 74.15 -58.13
C LYS A 468 30.92 73.66 -57.05
N PRO A 469 30.67 73.87 -55.75
CA PRO A 469 31.35 73.08 -54.73
C PRO A 469 30.99 71.60 -54.94
N ARG A 470 31.91 70.70 -54.55
CA ARG A 470 31.58 69.27 -54.47
C ARG A 470 30.52 69.09 -53.37
N PRO A 471 29.56 68.16 -53.50
CA PRO A 471 28.76 67.73 -52.36
C PRO A 471 29.71 67.37 -51.21
N ILE A 472 29.42 67.85 -50.01
CA ILE A 472 30.14 67.40 -48.81
C ILE A 472 29.53 66.06 -48.46
N PRO A 473 30.29 64.95 -48.43
CA PRO A 473 29.70 63.66 -48.09
C PRO A 473 29.10 63.68 -46.69
N VAL A 474 27.82 63.31 -46.58
CA VAL A 474 27.03 63.27 -45.34
C VAL A 474 26.86 61.81 -44.91
N ALA A 475 27.35 61.49 -43.71
CA ALA A 475 27.31 60.14 -43.16
C ALA A 475 25.87 59.61 -42.97
N PRO A 476 25.65 58.28 -43.03
CA PRO A 476 24.32 57.71 -42.97
C PRO A 476 23.64 57.96 -41.62
N SER A 477 22.32 58.10 -41.60
CA SER A 477 21.53 58.23 -40.38
C SER A 477 20.11 57.67 -40.55
N PHE A 478 19.50 57.22 -39.45
CA PHE A 478 18.18 56.58 -39.43
C PHE A 478 17.17 57.45 -38.67
N LEU A 479 16.04 57.77 -39.30
CA LEU A 479 14.93 58.52 -38.70
C LEU A 479 13.57 57.85 -38.99
N PRO A 480 12.78 57.46 -37.96
CA PRO A 480 13.25 57.18 -36.59
C PRO A 480 14.26 56.02 -36.57
N PRO A 481 14.99 55.80 -35.45
CA PRO A 481 15.65 54.52 -35.21
C PRO A 481 14.63 53.40 -35.06
N LEU A 482 15.06 52.15 -35.23
CA LEU A 482 14.23 50.97 -34.97
C LEU A 482 13.83 50.87 -33.50
N ALA A 483 12.62 50.35 -33.25
CA ALA A 483 12.06 50.12 -31.93
C ALA A 483 11.56 48.68 -31.79
N ASN A 484 11.73 48.10 -30.60
CA ASN A 484 11.38 46.71 -30.31
C ASN A 484 9.88 46.43 -30.50
N GLN A 485 9.52 45.23 -30.94
CA GLN A 485 8.14 44.79 -31.14
C GLN A 485 7.88 43.47 -30.41
N ASN A 486 6.79 43.43 -29.62
CA ASN A 486 6.20 42.21 -29.10
C ASN A 486 4.94 41.92 -29.92
N LEU A 487 4.88 40.77 -30.59
CA LEU A 487 3.77 40.36 -31.44
C LEU A 487 3.35 38.93 -31.11
N GLN A 488 2.14 38.53 -31.48
CA GLN A 488 1.71 37.14 -31.41
C GLN A 488 1.77 36.47 -32.78
N GLU A 489 1.97 35.16 -32.77
CA GLU A 489 2.00 34.31 -33.97
C GLU A 489 0.80 34.56 -34.90
N GLY A 490 1.09 34.75 -36.20
CA GLY A 490 0.10 35.13 -37.21
C GLY A 490 0.02 36.63 -37.52
N GLN A 491 0.58 37.51 -36.69
CA GLN A 491 0.54 38.97 -36.92
C GLN A 491 1.58 39.43 -37.97
N ARG A 492 1.42 40.67 -38.46
CA ARG A 492 2.35 41.30 -39.40
C ARG A 492 3.38 42.15 -38.67
N CYS A 493 4.66 41.82 -38.78
CA CYS A 493 5.75 42.71 -38.35
C CYS A 493 6.09 43.71 -39.44
N LEU A 494 6.30 44.97 -39.04
CA LEU A 494 6.82 46.02 -39.91
C LEU A 494 7.91 46.79 -39.17
N PHE A 495 9.16 46.57 -39.55
CA PHE A 495 10.26 47.49 -39.24
C PHE A 495 10.39 48.47 -40.39
N GLN A 496 10.43 49.78 -40.09
CA GLN A 496 10.67 50.80 -41.11
C GLN A 496 11.55 51.93 -40.56
N VAL A 497 12.50 52.36 -41.37
CA VAL A 497 13.39 53.51 -41.12
C VAL A 497 13.49 54.35 -42.38
N ARG A 498 13.68 55.66 -42.24
CA ARG A 498 14.19 56.47 -43.34
C ARG A 498 15.69 56.62 -43.19
N VAL A 499 16.43 56.26 -44.23
CA VAL A 499 17.89 56.39 -44.29
C VAL A 499 18.23 57.69 -45.02
N LEU A 500 19.04 58.53 -44.39
CA LEU A 500 19.53 59.78 -44.96
C LEU A 500 21.04 59.75 -45.07
N GLY A 501 21.58 60.23 -46.19
CA GLY A 501 23.02 60.36 -46.45
C GLY A 501 23.30 60.79 -47.89
N GLU A 502 24.43 61.47 -48.14
CA GLU A 502 24.89 61.85 -49.47
C GLU A 502 26.36 61.46 -49.66
N PRO A 503 26.75 60.76 -50.75
CA PRO A 503 25.90 60.06 -51.71
C PRO A 503 24.95 59.07 -51.03
N ALA A 504 23.88 58.69 -51.75
CA ALA A 504 22.84 57.81 -51.24
C ALA A 504 23.46 56.51 -50.65
N PRO A 505 23.23 56.21 -49.36
CA PRO A 505 23.93 55.13 -48.69
C PRO A 505 23.38 53.77 -49.09
N ARG A 506 24.28 52.79 -49.20
CA ARG A 506 23.95 51.39 -49.45
C ARG A 506 23.40 50.77 -48.16
N VAL A 507 22.18 50.25 -48.20
CA VAL A 507 21.50 49.68 -47.04
C VAL A 507 21.57 48.15 -47.06
N GLN A 508 21.74 47.53 -45.88
CA GLN A 508 21.75 46.09 -45.71
C GLN A 508 21.09 45.70 -44.38
N TRP A 509 20.20 44.70 -44.41
CA TRP A 509 19.56 44.16 -43.21
C TRP A 509 20.27 42.89 -42.71
N SER A 510 20.26 42.67 -41.41
CA SER A 510 20.66 41.41 -40.77
C SER A 510 19.67 40.97 -39.70
N PHE A 511 19.64 39.65 -39.45
CA PHE A 511 18.87 39.00 -38.39
C PHE A 511 19.83 38.13 -37.58
N ASN A 512 19.91 38.37 -36.26
CA ASN A 512 20.86 37.70 -35.35
C ASN A 512 22.29 37.66 -35.95
N ASP A 513 22.79 38.85 -36.32
CA ASP A 513 24.08 39.13 -36.98
C ASP A 513 24.33 38.45 -38.35
N ARG A 514 23.34 37.76 -38.92
CA ARG A 514 23.43 37.16 -40.27
C ARG A 514 22.78 38.06 -41.32
N PRO A 515 23.48 38.41 -42.43
CA PRO A 515 22.91 39.29 -43.44
C PRO A 515 21.74 38.65 -44.19
N LEU A 516 20.63 39.38 -44.29
CA LEU A 516 19.47 39.01 -45.10
C LEU A 516 19.74 39.40 -46.56
N THR A 517 20.30 38.47 -47.34
CA THR A 517 20.82 38.77 -48.69
C THR A 517 19.77 38.78 -49.80
N HIS A 518 18.64 38.09 -49.61
CA HIS A 518 17.53 38.03 -50.56
C HIS A 518 16.20 37.90 -49.81
N SER A 519 15.11 38.42 -50.38
CA SER A 519 13.77 38.25 -49.82
C SER A 519 13.32 36.79 -49.86
N THR A 520 12.82 36.29 -48.74
CA THR A 520 12.20 34.96 -48.65
C THR A 520 10.69 35.07 -48.87
N ALA A 521 9.99 33.93 -48.93
CA ALA A 521 8.53 33.93 -49.01
C ALA A 521 7.85 34.57 -47.78
N GLN A 522 8.54 34.66 -46.64
CA GLN A 522 8.03 35.17 -45.36
C GLN A 522 8.59 36.56 -44.99
N ILE A 523 9.85 36.85 -45.32
CA ILE A 523 10.53 38.11 -44.98
C ILE A 523 10.86 38.90 -46.26
N LYS A 524 10.28 40.09 -46.40
CA LYS A 524 10.47 41.00 -47.54
C LYS A 524 11.18 42.27 -47.09
N THR A 525 12.29 42.62 -47.73
CA THR A 525 12.91 43.94 -47.63
C THR A 525 12.52 44.80 -48.83
N VAL A 526 12.12 46.05 -48.59
CA VAL A 526 11.71 47.03 -49.61
C VAL A 526 12.48 48.33 -49.38
N GLU A 527 13.14 48.82 -50.42
CA GLU A 527 13.81 50.11 -50.47
C GLU A 527 13.08 51.02 -51.47
N GLU A 528 12.77 52.25 -51.06
CA GLU A 528 12.06 53.25 -51.85
C GLU A 528 12.99 54.41 -52.26
N GLU A 529 12.76 54.98 -53.45
CA GLU A 529 13.54 56.08 -54.04
C GLU A 529 13.62 57.36 -53.17
N ASN A 530 12.79 57.44 -52.13
CA ASN A 530 12.67 58.55 -51.17
C ASN A 530 13.53 58.37 -49.89
N GLY A 531 14.27 57.25 -49.78
CA GLY A 531 15.12 56.86 -48.65
C GLY A 531 14.44 55.96 -47.61
N TRP A 532 13.17 55.58 -47.77
CA TRP A 532 12.52 54.62 -46.86
C TRP A 532 13.00 53.20 -47.11
N ASN A 533 13.37 52.52 -46.03
CA ASN A 533 13.75 51.12 -46.00
C ASN A 533 12.82 50.38 -45.03
N ARG A 534 12.13 49.34 -45.51
CA ARG A 534 11.17 48.55 -44.72
C ARG A 534 11.51 47.06 -44.76
N LEU A 535 11.43 46.40 -43.61
CA LEU A 535 11.43 44.94 -43.48
C LEU A 535 10.05 44.50 -42.99
N ILE A 536 9.42 43.63 -43.77
CA ILE A 536 8.04 43.19 -43.60
C ILE A 536 8.03 41.67 -43.41
N ILE A 537 7.37 41.21 -42.34
CA ILE A 537 7.05 39.80 -42.12
C ILE A 537 5.53 39.69 -42.07
N GLU A 538 4.91 39.13 -43.11
CA GLU A 538 3.44 39.18 -43.25
C GLU A 538 2.72 38.28 -42.23
N ASN A 539 3.40 37.24 -41.75
CA ASN A 539 2.97 36.31 -40.70
C ASN A 539 4.18 35.98 -39.83
N VAL A 540 4.25 36.54 -38.62
CA VAL A 540 5.29 36.22 -37.66
C VAL A 540 5.08 34.84 -37.06
N GLN A 541 6.20 34.18 -36.76
CA GLN A 541 6.28 32.83 -36.22
C GLN A 541 7.27 32.87 -35.05
N PRO A 542 7.23 31.95 -34.08
CA PRO A 542 8.14 31.97 -32.92
C PRO A 542 9.63 32.03 -33.32
N GLU A 543 9.99 31.36 -34.42
CA GLU A 543 11.32 31.35 -35.06
C GLU A 543 11.77 32.67 -35.70
N HIS A 544 10.84 33.61 -35.94
CA HIS A 544 11.16 34.99 -36.35
C HIS A 544 11.57 35.88 -35.16
N SER A 545 11.57 35.37 -33.93
CA SER A 545 12.06 36.12 -32.76
C SER A 545 13.58 36.32 -32.81
N GLY A 546 14.05 37.54 -32.58
CA GLY A 546 15.48 37.87 -32.59
C GLY A 546 15.78 39.34 -32.83
N MET A 547 17.06 39.65 -32.96
CA MET A 547 17.56 41.00 -33.23
C MET A 547 17.59 41.27 -34.75
N TYR A 548 16.83 42.27 -35.19
CA TYR A 548 16.86 42.79 -36.56
C TYR A 548 17.65 44.10 -36.58
N THR A 549 18.74 44.11 -37.33
CA THR A 549 19.63 45.28 -37.48
C THR A 549 19.62 45.76 -38.92
N VAL A 550 19.50 47.07 -39.10
CA VAL A 550 19.71 47.76 -40.38
C VAL A 550 21.05 48.48 -40.35
N PHE A 551 21.84 48.26 -41.40
CA PHE A 551 23.16 48.81 -41.65
C PHE A 551 23.09 49.74 -42.85
N ALA A 552 23.79 50.87 -42.81
CA ALA A 552 23.91 51.79 -43.93
C ALA A 552 25.35 52.32 -44.06
N GLU A 553 25.90 52.31 -45.27
CA GLU A 553 27.26 52.79 -45.57
C GLU A 553 27.30 53.76 -46.76
N ASN A 554 28.14 54.79 -46.68
CA ASN A 554 28.59 55.57 -47.83
C ASN A 554 30.04 56.06 -47.62
N GLU A 555 30.58 56.83 -48.57
CA GLU A 555 31.96 57.36 -48.49
C GLU A 555 32.21 58.35 -47.32
N ALA A 556 31.15 58.76 -46.60
CA ALA A 556 31.24 59.63 -45.43
C ALA A 556 31.20 58.86 -44.09
N GLY A 557 30.76 57.60 -44.06
CA GLY A 557 30.74 56.78 -42.86
C GLY A 557 29.76 55.59 -42.90
N GLU A 558 29.64 54.93 -41.74
CA GLU A 558 28.66 53.87 -41.48
C GLU A 558 27.69 54.30 -40.37
N ALA A 559 26.46 53.76 -40.40
CA ALA A 559 25.53 53.82 -39.28
C ALA A 559 24.77 52.51 -39.11
N ARG A 560 24.30 52.26 -37.89
CA ARG A 560 23.54 51.04 -37.53
C ARG A 560 22.34 51.40 -36.66
N SER A 561 21.22 50.70 -36.84
CA SER A 561 20.06 50.75 -35.93
C SER A 561 19.50 49.34 -35.79
N GLY A 562 18.96 48.96 -34.62
CA GLY A 562 18.51 47.59 -34.38
C GLY A 562 17.38 47.50 -33.37
N ALA A 563 16.54 46.48 -33.51
CA ALA A 563 15.41 46.20 -32.64
C ALA A 563 15.15 44.70 -32.47
N THR A 564 14.70 44.32 -31.28
CA THR A 564 14.24 42.96 -30.98
C THR A 564 12.80 42.78 -31.44
N LEU A 565 12.55 41.74 -32.24
CA LEU A 565 11.22 41.14 -32.39
C LEU A 565 11.10 39.97 -31.40
N ASN A 566 10.03 39.94 -30.62
CA ASN A 566 9.65 38.83 -29.76
C ASN A 566 8.26 38.34 -30.19
N VAL A 567 8.16 37.06 -30.56
CA VAL A 567 6.92 36.46 -31.09
C VAL A 567 6.38 35.42 -30.10
N GLU A 568 5.24 35.72 -29.49
CA GLU A 568 4.56 34.78 -28.61
C GLU A 568 3.81 33.72 -29.44
N PRO A 569 4.05 32.41 -29.19
CA PRO A 569 3.17 31.35 -29.67
C PRO A 569 1.77 31.52 -29.09
N LYS A 570 0.75 31.05 -29.82
CA LYS A 570 -0.68 31.24 -29.48
C LYS A 570 -1.14 30.18 -28.43
N CYS A 571 -2.43 29.75 -28.35
CA CYS A 571 -3.17 29.03 -27.24
C CYS A 571 -4.23 27.96 -27.66
N PRO A 572 -4.06 26.62 -27.61
CA PRO A 572 -5.02 25.68 -28.18
C PRO A 572 -5.94 25.01 -27.16
N SER A 573 -7.19 24.88 -27.58
CA SER A 573 -8.17 23.97 -27.00
C SER A 573 -8.24 22.68 -27.85
N PRO A 574 -7.75 21.52 -27.36
CA PRO A 574 -7.86 20.27 -28.10
C PRO A 574 -9.28 19.70 -28.03
N ALA A 575 -9.92 19.54 -29.19
CA ALA A 575 -11.12 18.72 -29.35
C ALA A 575 -10.75 17.25 -29.61
N ILE A 576 -11.61 16.32 -29.19
CA ILE A 576 -11.39 14.87 -29.36
C ILE A 576 -11.94 14.39 -30.71
N PRO A 577 -11.15 13.59 -31.46
CA PRO A 577 -11.70 12.49 -32.25
C PRO A 577 -11.05 11.14 -31.90
N LEU A 578 -11.71 10.05 -32.30
CA LEU A 578 -11.38 8.67 -31.92
C LEU A 578 -10.47 7.93 -32.91
N THR A 579 -9.89 6.84 -32.39
CA THR A 579 -9.45 5.60 -33.08
C THR A 579 -8.17 5.56 -33.95
N GLN A 580 -7.23 4.73 -33.45
CA GLN A 580 -6.50 3.65 -34.16
C GLN A 580 -5.15 3.91 -34.90
N THR A 581 -4.09 3.54 -34.18
CA THR A 581 -2.97 2.62 -34.56
C THR A 581 -1.56 3.17 -34.90
N ILE A 582 -0.56 2.42 -34.42
CA ILE A 582 0.89 2.36 -34.78
C ILE A 582 1.84 3.47 -34.25
N ARG A 583 2.57 3.06 -33.19
CA ARG A 583 4.02 3.22 -32.90
C ARG A 583 4.81 4.49 -33.33
N THR A 584 5.54 4.98 -32.31
CA THR A 584 6.94 5.52 -32.31
C THR A 584 7.26 6.92 -32.85
N THR A 585 7.89 7.68 -31.93
CA THR A 585 8.96 8.69 -32.07
C THR A 585 8.69 10.15 -32.49
N THR A 586 9.36 11.04 -31.73
CA THR A 586 9.86 12.41 -32.03
C THR A 586 8.93 13.65 -32.06
N SER A 587 9.14 14.50 -31.03
CA SER A 587 9.35 15.97 -31.03
C SER A 587 8.22 17.01 -31.23
N SER A 588 8.19 17.92 -30.24
CA SER A 588 8.09 19.41 -30.29
C SER A 588 6.77 20.17 -30.51
N THR A 589 6.48 21.02 -29.50
CA THR A 589 5.89 22.39 -29.52
C THR A 589 4.47 22.68 -30.00
N ARG A 590 3.70 23.24 -29.03
CA ARG A 590 2.79 24.43 -29.03
C ARG A 590 1.81 24.71 -30.21
N GLU A 591 0.58 25.20 -29.98
CA GLU A 591 0.36 26.63 -29.65
C GLU A 591 -0.74 27.42 -30.45
N GLY A 592 -2.09 27.17 -30.43
CA GLY A 592 -3.04 27.92 -31.33
C GLY A 592 -4.56 28.05 -31.02
N TYR A 593 -5.10 29.29 -30.94
CA TYR A 593 -6.47 29.72 -30.50
C TYR A 593 -7.52 29.92 -31.62
N TRP A 594 -8.82 29.88 -31.24
CA TRP A 594 -9.90 30.91 -31.39
C TRP A 594 -11.25 30.29 -30.90
N SER A 595 -12.28 30.88 -30.26
CA SER A 595 -12.71 32.20 -29.72
C SER A 595 -14.09 32.59 -30.27
N ASP A 596 -15.03 32.99 -29.40
CA ASP A 596 -15.92 34.15 -29.63
C ASP A 596 -16.69 34.53 -28.35
N ALA A 597 -17.23 35.75 -28.29
CA ALA A 597 -17.71 36.36 -27.04
C ALA A 597 -18.94 37.29 -27.20
N ILE A 598 -19.71 37.47 -26.10
CA ILE A 598 -20.67 38.57 -25.91
C ILE A 598 -20.54 39.08 -24.46
N MET A 599 -20.61 40.41 -24.26
CA MET A 599 -20.45 41.09 -22.96
C MET A 599 -21.80 41.40 -22.27
N SER A 600 -21.82 41.42 -20.93
CA SER A 600 -22.48 42.46 -20.10
C SER A 600 -22.36 42.17 -18.59
N SER A 601 -22.52 43.21 -17.76
CA SER A 601 -22.44 43.23 -16.28
C SER A 601 -23.26 44.46 -15.77
N PRO A 602 -23.36 44.81 -14.45
CA PRO A 602 -22.82 44.16 -13.23
C PRO A 602 -23.80 44.12 -11.99
N THR A 603 -23.30 43.64 -10.83
CA THR A 603 -23.82 43.79 -9.42
C THR A 603 -25.12 43.04 -9.00
N PRO A 604 -25.46 42.95 -7.69
CA PRO A 604 -24.68 42.45 -6.53
C PRO A 604 -25.44 41.36 -5.70
N PRO A 605 -24.87 40.75 -4.61
CA PRO A 605 -25.37 39.48 -4.03
C PRO A 605 -26.32 39.62 -2.81
N PRO A 606 -26.90 38.49 -2.34
CA PRO A 606 -26.78 38.18 -0.90
C PRO A 606 -26.42 36.71 -0.54
N VAL A 607 -26.10 36.54 0.75
CA VAL A 607 -25.50 35.37 1.45
C VAL A 607 -26.41 34.11 1.62
N PRO A 608 -25.86 32.93 2.00
CA PRO A 608 -26.45 31.61 1.70
C PRO A 608 -27.45 31.07 2.73
N LYS A 609 -28.11 29.95 2.40
CA LYS A 609 -28.90 29.14 3.33
C LYS A 609 -28.62 27.64 3.21
N HIS A 610 -28.67 26.95 4.34
CA HIS A 610 -28.43 25.52 4.50
C HIS A 610 -29.29 24.64 3.59
N ARG A 611 -28.76 23.47 3.21
CA ARG A 611 -29.53 22.40 2.58
C ARG A 611 -29.57 21.17 3.49
N TYR A 612 -30.77 20.79 3.91
CA TYR A 612 -31.01 19.47 4.50
C TYR A 612 -31.01 18.39 3.42
N ARG A 613 -30.82 17.14 3.86
CA ARG A 613 -30.81 15.93 3.03
C ARG A 613 -32.16 15.22 3.10
N THR A 614 -32.65 14.75 1.96
CA THR A 614 -33.51 13.55 1.83
C THR A 614 -33.29 12.97 0.44
N ASP A 615 -33.15 11.65 0.37
CA ASP A 615 -32.76 10.89 -0.81
C ASP A 615 -34.00 10.36 -1.56
N VAL A 616 -33.90 10.15 -2.89
CA VAL A 616 -34.85 9.37 -3.71
C VAL A 616 -34.04 8.61 -4.78
N GLU A 617 -34.40 7.36 -5.04
CA GLU A 617 -33.83 6.47 -6.07
C GLU A 617 -34.28 6.92 -7.49
N GLU A 618 -33.76 6.46 -8.64
CA GLU A 618 -33.22 5.15 -9.02
C GLU A 618 -32.29 5.26 -10.26
N ALA A 619 -31.82 4.14 -10.80
CA ALA A 619 -30.67 4.02 -11.72
C ALA A 619 -30.89 4.40 -13.21
N SER A 620 -29.80 4.80 -13.88
CA SER A 620 -29.30 4.11 -15.10
C SER A 620 -27.85 4.49 -15.45
N GLU A 621 -27.11 3.56 -16.05
CA GLU A 621 -25.67 3.64 -16.41
C GLU A 621 -25.40 4.66 -17.54
N THR A 622 -24.21 5.28 -17.67
CA THR A 622 -23.01 4.65 -18.29
C THR A 622 -21.78 5.58 -18.29
N ALA A 623 -20.60 5.00 -18.55
CA ALA A 623 -19.35 5.64 -19.00
C ALA A 623 -18.65 6.63 -18.03
N VAL A 624 -17.74 6.09 -17.22
CA VAL A 624 -16.64 6.85 -16.59
C VAL A 624 -15.36 6.62 -17.41
N SER A 625 -14.57 7.68 -17.65
CA SER A 625 -13.25 7.59 -18.27
C SER A 625 -12.19 8.29 -17.41
N GLU A 626 -11.09 7.59 -17.14
CA GLU A 626 -9.86 8.08 -16.49
C GLU A 626 -9.16 9.14 -17.39
N PHE A 627 -8.22 10.01 -16.97
CA PHE A 627 -7.30 10.12 -15.81
C PHE A 627 -7.24 11.60 -15.36
N GLY A 628 -6.80 11.97 -14.14
CA GLY A 628 -6.44 11.14 -12.98
C GLY A 628 -5.80 11.92 -11.82
N TYR A 629 -5.94 11.38 -10.61
CA TYR A 629 -5.08 11.55 -9.42
C TYR A 629 -4.88 12.94 -8.78
N SER A 630 -5.87 13.30 -7.95
CA SER A 630 -5.52 13.65 -6.56
C SER A 630 -5.22 12.35 -5.80
N THR A 631 -4.05 12.21 -5.17
CA THR A 631 -3.62 10.97 -4.50
C THR A 631 -4.13 10.88 -3.06
N THR A 632 -5.45 10.92 -2.89
CA THR A 632 -6.07 10.41 -1.65
C THR A 632 -5.64 8.95 -1.44
N SER A 633 -5.09 8.64 -0.26
CA SER A 633 -4.66 7.29 0.07
C SER A 633 -5.86 6.46 0.55
N THR A 634 -6.15 5.37 -0.16
CA THR A 634 -7.36 4.56 -0.01
C THR A 634 -7.03 3.13 0.43
N ALA A 635 -7.95 2.54 1.21
CA ALA A 635 -7.91 1.11 1.53
C ALA A 635 -8.10 0.26 0.24
N PRO A 636 -7.78 -1.05 0.27
CA PRO A 636 -7.95 -1.89 -0.89
C PRO A 636 -9.44 -2.26 -1.08
N GLU A 637 -9.95 -2.15 -2.31
CA GLU A 637 -11.36 -2.28 -2.62
C GLU A 637 -11.59 -3.11 -3.90
N PHE A 638 -12.56 -4.04 -3.83
CA PHE A 638 -12.95 -4.88 -4.96
C PHE A 638 -14.00 -4.19 -5.83
N ILE A 639 -13.56 -3.57 -6.93
CA ILE A 639 -14.47 -3.09 -7.99
C ILE A 639 -15.21 -4.28 -8.63
N ARG A 640 -14.55 -5.44 -8.75
CA ARG A 640 -15.16 -6.71 -9.14
C ARG A 640 -14.54 -7.85 -8.32
N PRO A 641 -15.19 -8.40 -7.29
CA PRO A 641 -14.71 -9.60 -6.59
C PRO A 641 -14.80 -10.83 -7.50
N PHE A 642 -14.40 -12.00 -7.00
CA PHE A 642 -14.68 -13.26 -7.70
C PHE A 642 -16.19 -13.55 -7.73
N GLN A 643 -16.60 -14.45 -8.61
CA GLN A 643 -17.89 -15.11 -8.47
C GLN A 643 -17.84 -16.05 -7.26
N ASN A 644 -18.86 -16.01 -6.40
CA ASN A 644 -18.92 -16.81 -5.17
C ASN A 644 -18.77 -18.32 -5.41
N GLU A 645 -19.18 -18.80 -6.58
CA GLU A 645 -19.20 -20.22 -6.94
C GLU A 645 -18.92 -20.39 -8.44
N TYR A 646 -18.06 -21.35 -8.79
CA TYR A 646 -17.75 -21.80 -10.14
C TYR A 646 -17.93 -23.32 -10.23
N THR A 647 -18.54 -23.82 -11.29
CA THR A 647 -18.64 -25.26 -11.60
C THR A 647 -17.99 -25.53 -12.96
N ILE A 648 -16.96 -26.37 -12.97
CA ILE A 648 -16.09 -26.63 -14.14
C ILE A 648 -15.93 -28.15 -14.33
N ASN A 649 -15.76 -28.63 -15.56
CA ASN A 649 -15.53 -30.07 -15.79
C ASN A 649 -14.04 -30.41 -15.73
N GLU A 650 -13.73 -31.60 -15.21
CA GLU A 650 -12.35 -32.09 -15.11
C GLU A 650 -11.65 -32.10 -16.48
N GLY A 651 -10.43 -31.57 -16.55
CA GLY A 651 -9.62 -31.43 -17.75
C GLY A 651 -10.00 -30.25 -18.66
N GLU A 652 -10.76 -29.27 -18.17
CA GLU A 652 -10.97 -27.99 -18.85
C GLU A 652 -9.92 -26.95 -18.43
N LYS A 653 -9.69 -25.93 -19.29
CA LYS A 653 -8.93 -24.74 -18.91
C LYS A 653 -9.85 -23.72 -18.25
N PHE A 654 -9.43 -23.17 -17.13
CA PHE A 654 -10.25 -22.26 -16.34
C PHE A 654 -9.46 -21.08 -15.80
N LYS A 655 -10.13 -19.93 -15.67
CA LYS A 655 -9.61 -18.70 -15.07
C LYS A 655 -10.70 -18.11 -14.17
N MET A 656 -10.37 -17.85 -12.91
CA MET A 656 -11.13 -16.95 -12.04
C MET A 656 -10.33 -15.66 -11.86
N ASP A 657 -10.98 -14.49 -11.91
CA ASP A 657 -10.32 -13.20 -11.74
C ASP A 657 -11.19 -12.14 -11.06
N CYS A 658 -10.53 -11.14 -10.49
CA CYS A 658 -11.12 -10.00 -9.80
C CYS A 658 -10.41 -8.70 -10.20
N LEU A 659 -11.14 -7.58 -10.21
CA LEU A 659 -10.60 -6.22 -10.37
C LEU A 659 -10.62 -5.53 -9.00
N MET A 660 -9.47 -5.01 -8.57
CA MET A 660 -9.33 -4.46 -7.23
C MET A 660 -8.25 -3.36 -7.18
N VAL A 661 -8.62 -2.21 -6.63
CA VAL A 661 -7.77 -1.01 -6.53
C VAL A 661 -7.36 -0.75 -5.08
N GLY A 662 -6.38 0.13 -4.87
CA GLY A 662 -5.95 0.60 -3.55
C GLY A 662 -4.71 1.48 -3.66
N ASN A 663 -4.59 2.51 -2.80
CA ASN A 663 -3.49 3.47 -2.85
C ASN A 663 -2.86 3.67 -1.45
N PRO A 664 -1.69 3.07 -1.15
CA PRO A 664 -0.78 2.35 -2.05
C PRO A 664 -1.31 1.01 -2.57
N ARG A 665 -0.71 0.50 -3.66
CA ARG A 665 -1.07 -0.81 -4.24
C ARG A 665 -1.05 -1.92 -3.18
N PRO A 666 -2.10 -2.73 -3.04
CA PRO A 666 -2.20 -3.72 -1.99
C PRO A 666 -1.35 -4.97 -2.24
N LYS A 667 -0.83 -5.53 -1.15
CA LYS A 667 -0.17 -6.82 -1.10
C LYS A 667 -1.22 -7.94 -1.03
N ILE A 668 -1.01 -9.00 -1.81
CA ILE A 668 -1.96 -10.11 -1.95
C ILE A 668 -1.46 -11.38 -1.26
N HIS A 669 -2.37 -12.09 -0.60
CA HIS A 669 -2.20 -13.48 -0.17
C HIS A 669 -3.37 -14.33 -0.67
N TRP A 670 -3.06 -15.49 -1.23
CA TRP A 670 -4.03 -16.47 -1.73
C TRP A 670 -4.08 -17.68 -0.80
N TYR A 671 -5.27 -18.25 -0.60
CA TYR A 671 -5.50 -19.45 0.19
C TYR A 671 -6.39 -20.43 -0.57
N PHE A 672 -6.12 -21.73 -0.43
CA PHE A 672 -6.99 -22.83 -0.85
C PHE A 672 -7.29 -23.68 0.39
N ASN A 673 -8.56 -23.82 0.73
CA ASN A 673 -9.01 -24.50 1.96
C ASN A 673 -8.24 -23.99 3.21
N ASP A 674 -8.18 -22.66 3.36
CA ASP A 674 -7.42 -21.87 4.35
C ASP A 674 -5.89 -22.09 4.44
N ARG A 675 -5.30 -22.92 3.58
CA ARG A 675 -3.84 -23.03 3.44
C ARG A 675 -3.34 -22.03 2.41
N ILE A 676 -2.27 -21.28 2.72
CA ILE A 676 -1.67 -20.32 1.78
C ILE A 676 -1.21 -21.06 0.51
N ILE A 677 -1.64 -20.59 -0.67
CA ILE A 677 -1.17 -21.14 -1.94
C ILE A 677 0.14 -20.46 -2.29
N ASN A 678 1.23 -21.23 -2.32
CA ASN A 678 2.52 -20.72 -2.80
C ASN A 678 2.44 -20.48 -4.31
N VAL A 679 2.85 -19.28 -4.74
CA VAL A 679 2.67 -18.76 -6.11
C VAL A 679 3.41 -19.60 -7.17
N ASN A 680 4.40 -20.40 -6.74
CA ASN A 680 5.21 -21.29 -7.59
C ASN A 680 4.71 -22.74 -7.63
N SER A 681 3.47 -23.03 -7.23
CA SER A 681 2.90 -24.39 -7.25
C SER A 681 2.48 -24.84 -8.66
N SER A 682 2.66 -26.12 -8.97
CA SER A 682 2.12 -26.75 -10.19
C SER A 682 0.59 -26.93 -10.18
N PHE A 683 -0.06 -26.61 -9.06
CA PHE A 683 -1.50 -26.71 -8.82
C PHE A 683 -2.32 -25.66 -9.59
N CYS A 684 -1.82 -24.43 -9.69
CA CYS A 684 -2.45 -23.32 -10.41
C CYS A 684 -1.45 -22.18 -10.66
N LYS A 685 -1.62 -21.45 -11.78
CA LYS A 685 -0.84 -20.25 -12.10
C LYS A 685 -1.54 -19.00 -11.60
N PHE A 686 -0.77 -17.99 -11.23
CA PHE A 686 -1.28 -16.68 -10.85
C PHE A 686 -0.90 -15.61 -11.88
N SER A 687 -1.76 -14.62 -12.07
CA SER A 687 -1.48 -13.47 -12.93
C SER A 687 -1.99 -12.18 -12.28
N ASN A 688 -1.21 -11.11 -12.39
CA ASN A 688 -1.56 -9.76 -11.96
C ASN A 688 -1.20 -8.81 -13.10
N ILE A 689 -2.20 -8.16 -13.70
CA ILE A 689 -2.04 -7.27 -14.85
C ILE A 689 -2.86 -6.00 -14.59
N GLY A 690 -2.18 -4.85 -14.48
CA GLY A 690 -2.81 -3.61 -14.05
C GLY A 690 -3.31 -3.75 -12.62
N ASP A 691 -4.64 -3.77 -12.46
CA ASP A 691 -5.37 -3.99 -11.19
C ASP A 691 -6.27 -5.24 -11.24
N THR A 692 -6.07 -6.11 -12.24
CA THR A 692 -6.76 -7.40 -12.38
C THR A 692 -5.90 -8.55 -11.89
N TYR A 693 -6.40 -9.30 -10.92
CA TYR A 693 -5.74 -10.42 -10.25
C TYR A 693 -6.45 -11.73 -10.58
N SER A 694 -5.71 -12.79 -10.93
CA SER A 694 -6.27 -14.02 -11.51
C SER A 694 -5.62 -15.30 -10.98
N ILE A 695 -6.42 -16.35 -10.81
CA ILE A 695 -5.96 -17.75 -10.75
C ILE A 695 -6.29 -18.42 -12.09
N ILE A 696 -5.34 -19.16 -12.66
CA ILE A 696 -5.43 -19.83 -13.97
C ILE A 696 -5.07 -21.31 -13.80
N PHE A 697 -5.93 -22.19 -14.30
CA PHE A 697 -5.75 -23.64 -14.32
C PHE A 697 -5.59 -24.09 -15.79
N ASP A 698 -4.43 -24.64 -16.14
CA ASP A 698 -4.17 -25.18 -17.49
C ASP A 698 -4.87 -26.52 -17.75
N SER A 699 -5.35 -27.19 -16.70
CA SER A 699 -6.21 -28.38 -16.73
C SER A 699 -6.77 -28.59 -15.32
N VAL A 700 -8.05 -28.32 -15.09
CA VAL A 700 -8.70 -28.48 -13.78
C VAL A 700 -8.82 -29.97 -13.42
N LYS A 701 -8.43 -30.37 -12.22
CA LYS A 701 -8.57 -31.73 -11.69
C LYS A 701 -9.57 -31.77 -10.53
N LEU A 702 -10.07 -32.96 -10.19
CA LEU A 702 -10.85 -33.17 -8.95
C LEU A 702 -10.16 -32.63 -7.68
N GLU A 703 -8.83 -32.69 -7.59
CA GLU A 703 -8.05 -32.14 -6.46
C GLU A 703 -8.04 -30.60 -6.37
N ASN A 704 -8.50 -29.89 -7.40
CA ASN A 704 -8.70 -28.44 -7.36
C ASN A 704 -10.06 -28.03 -6.75
N ALA A 705 -10.94 -28.98 -6.42
CA ALA A 705 -12.22 -28.66 -5.80
C ALA A 705 -12.04 -28.18 -4.35
N GLY A 706 -12.69 -27.08 -3.99
CA GLY A 706 -12.57 -26.45 -2.66
C GLY A 706 -12.82 -24.94 -2.69
N TYR A 707 -12.60 -24.26 -1.56
CA TYR A 707 -12.73 -22.80 -1.50
C TYR A 707 -11.38 -22.10 -1.65
N TYR A 708 -11.43 -20.99 -2.37
CA TYR A 708 -10.34 -20.07 -2.63
C TYR A 708 -10.63 -18.74 -1.94
N LYS A 709 -9.63 -18.19 -1.24
CA LYS A 709 -9.69 -16.87 -0.59
C LYS A 709 -8.54 -16.03 -1.08
N MET A 710 -8.79 -14.77 -1.42
CA MET A 710 -7.75 -13.77 -1.63
C MET A 710 -7.91 -12.67 -0.60
N THR A 711 -6.89 -12.39 0.20
CA THR A 711 -6.84 -11.22 1.09
C THR A 711 -5.89 -10.18 0.52
N ALA A 712 -6.30 -8.91 0.53
CA ALA A 712 -5.53 -7.79 0.02
C ALA A 712 -5.34 -6.73 1.11
N GLU A 713 -4.13 -6.19 1.24
CA GLU A 713 -3.73 -5.39 2.40
C GLU A 713 -2.81 -4.22 2.02
N ASN A 714 -3.08 -3.02 2.54
CA ASN A 714 -2.19 -1.86 2.46
C ASN A 714 -2.26 -1.04 3.76
N ILE A 715 -1.48 0.05 3.86
CA ILE A 715 -1.39 0.90 5.06
C ILE A 715 -2.71 1.62 5.46
N ARG A 716 -3.78 1.50 4.66
CA ARG A 716 -5.10 2.08 4.94
C ARG A 716 -6.18 1.03 5.26
N GLY A 717 -5.92 -0.26 5.03
CA GLY A 717 -6.87 -1.30 5.38
C GLY A 717 -6.60 -2.66 4.74
N LYS A 718 -7.50 -3.59 5.04
CA LYS A 718 -7.47 -4.97 4.55
C LYS A 718 -8.86 -5.38 4.08
N THR A 719 -8.92 -6.16 3.00
CA THR A 719 -10.15 -6.69 2.41
C THR A 719 -9.95 -8.14 1.97
N GLU A 720 -11.04 -8.85 1.67
CA GLU A 720 -11.03 -10.25 1.23
C GLU A 720 -12.11 -10.54 0.18
N SER A 721 -11.82 -11.49 -0.72
CA SER A 721 -12.75 -12.03 -1.71
C SER A 721 -12.68 -13.56 -1.68
N LEU A 722 -13.84 -14.22 -1.82
CA LEU A 722 -14.03 -15.67 -1.69
C LEU A 722 -14.65 -16.25 -2.96
N ALA A 723 -14.26 -17.47 -3.32
CA ALA A 723 -14.86 -18.25 -4.38
C ALA A 723 -14.82 -19.74 -4.04
N ILE A 724 -15.83 -20.52 -4.42
CA ILE A 724 -15.82 -21.99 -4.34
C ILE A 724 -15.69 -22.55 -5.75
N LEU A 725 -14.77 -23.51 -5.94
CA LEU A 725 -14.62 -24.25 -7.19
C LEU A 725 -15.16 -25.67 -7.00
N HIS A 726 -16.22 -25.98 -7.73
CA HIS A 726 -16.76 -27.32 -7.90
C HIS A 726 -16.21 -27.93 -9.20
N VAL A 727 -15.75 -29.19 -9.12
CA VAL A 727 -15.20 -29.90 -10.27
C VAL A 727 -16.05 -31.13 -10.58
N ASN A 728 -16.68 -31.13 -11.75
CA ASN A 728 -17.45 -32.27 -12.24
C ASN A 728 -16.49 -33.33 -12.81
N PRO A 729 -16.48 -34.58 -12.32
CA PRO A 729 -15.69 -35.66 -12.91
C PRO A 729 -16.16 -35.96 -14.33
N LYS A 730 -15.23 -36.20 -15.25
CA LYS A 730 -15.56 -36.48 -16.67
C LYS A 730 -16.33 -37.81 -16.81
N SER A 731 -17.58 -37.74 -17.26
CA SER A 731 -18.41 -38.92 -17.51
C SER A 731 -17.81 -39.80 -18.62
N THR A 732 -17.56 -41.08 -18.32
CA THR A 732 -16.83 -42.03 -19.19
C THR A 732 -17.44 -42.19 -20.59
N GLN A 733 -18.75 -41.96 -20.74
CA GLN A 733 -19.46 -42.11 -22.02
C GLN A 733 -19.02 -41.11 -23.12
N GLN A 734 -18.52 -39.92 -22.75
CA GLN A 734 -18.12 -38.92 -23.77
C GLN A 734 -16.77 -39.22 -24.44
N GLN A 735 -15.92 -40.09 -23.87
CA GLN A 735 -14.65 -40.47 -24.50
C GLN A 735 -14.82 -41.35 -25.75
N GLN A 736 -16.00 -41.95 -25.98
CA GLN A 736 -16.22 -42.88 -27.09
C GLN A 736 -16.72 -42.23 -28.40
N LEU A 737 -17.28 -41.01 -28.38
CA LEU A 737 -17.78 -40.35 -29.61
C LEU A 737 -16.72 -39.52 -30.36
N ALA A 738 -15.59 -39.17 -29.73
CA ALA A 738 -14.59 -38.26 -30.29
C ALA A 738 -13.46 -38.94 -31.10
N ARG A 739 -13.53 -40.25 -31.35
CA ARG A 739 -12.49 -41.00 -32.08
C ARG A 739 -13.04 -41.71 -33.33
N ARG A 740 -13.21 -40.94 -34.41
CA ARG A 740 -13.39 -41.45 -35.77
C ARG A 740 -12.30 -40.88 -36.67
N PRO A 741 -11.30 -41.68 -37.10
CA PRO A 741 -10.25 -41.20 -38.00
C PRO A 741 -10.74 -41.14 -39.44
N LEU A 742 -10.21 -40.18 -40.21
CA LEU A 742 -10.36 -40.12 -41.66
C LEU A 742 -8.96 -40.04 -42.32
N THR A 743 -8.71 -41.01 -43.19
CA THR A 743 -7.77 -40.99 -44.35
C THR A 743 -6.30 -40.60 -44.14
N THR A 744 -5.42 -41.59 -44.39
CA THR A 744 -4.23 -41.56 -45.30
C THR A 744 -3.34 -40.29 -45.34
N GLU A 745 -2.00 -40.38 -45.33
CA GLU A 745 -1.18 -41.19 -46.24
C GLU A 745 0.31 -41.39 -45.81
N HIS A 746 1.03 -42.22 -46.57
CA HIS A 746 2.50 -42.34 -46.74
C HIS A 746 3.47 -42.55 -45.55
N VAL A 747 3.75 -43.86 -45.36
CA VAL A 747 5.07 -44.51 -45.17
C VAL A 747 6.33 -43.66 -45.50
N GLN A 748 7.30 -43.67 -44.57
CA GLN A 748 8.71 -43.93 -44.92
C GLN A 748 9.45 -44.64 -43.77
N VAL A 749 10.53 -45.35 -44.11
CA VAL A 749 11.28 -46.25 -43.21
C VAL A 749 12.75 -45.84 -43.19
N THR A 750 13.34 -45.79 -41.99
CA THR A 750 14.78 -46.02 -41.77
C THR A 750 14.96 -46.71 -40.43
N GLU A 751 15.74 -47.80 -40.44
CA GLU A 751 16.22 -48.51 -39.26
C GLU A 751 17.53 -47.88 -38.78
N GLU A 752 17.88 -48.01 -37.49
CA GLU A 752 19.25 -48.29 -37.08
C GLU A 752 19.28 -48.96 -35.69
N PHE A 753 20.35 -49.72 -35.40
CA PHE A 753 20.44 -50.73 -34.33
C PHE A 753 21.52 -50.39 -33.27
N GLY A 754 21.46 -51.07 -32.11
CA GLY A 754 22.43 -50.98 -31.01
C GLY A 754 21.73 -50.56 -29.70
N GLU A 755 21.19 -51.46 -28.88
CA GLU A 755 21.87 -52.46 -28.01
C GLU A 755 22.82 -51.76 -27.01
N PHE A 756 22.70 -51.98 -25.70
CA PHE A 756 22.74 -53.29 -25.02
C PHE A 756 21.78 -53.47 -23.81
N GLU A 757 21.29 -54.72 -23.66
CA GLU A 757 20.92 -55.50 -22.45
C GLU A 757 19.94 -54.94 -21.38
N TYR A 758 18.78 -55.56 -21.11
CA TYR A 758 18.47 -56.86 -20.41
C TYR A 758 18.55 -56.76 -18.86
N GLU A 759 17.73 -57.42 -18.01
CA GLU A 759 16.76 -58.54 -18.14
C GLU A 759 15.59 -58.36 -17.11
N GLN A 760 14.29 -58.58 -17.42
CA GLN A 760 13.42 -59.76 -17.12
C GLN A 760 13.62 -60.48 -15.75
N ARG A 761 12.64 -61.15 -15.09
CA ARG A 761 11.20 -61.40 -15.34
C ARG A 761 10.46 -61.84 -14.05
N ILE A 762 9.12 -61.70 -14.08
CA ILE A 762 8.05 -62.57 -13.54
C ILE A 762 8.47 -63.83 -12.76
N ASP A 763 7.88 -64.07 -11.58
CA ASP A 763 7.12 -65.32 -11.36
C ASP A 763 5.93 -65.16 -10.40
N ASP A 764 4.80 -65.79 -10.73
CA ASP A 764 3.51 -65.63 -10.07
C ASP A 764 2.88 -67.00 -9.82
N ARG A 765 3.02 -67.55 -8.60
CA ARG A 765 2.43 -68.86 -8.28
C ARG A 765 2.20 -69.16 -6.79
N LYS A 766 0.96 -68.95 -6.35
CA LYS A 766 0.25 -69.92 -5.49
C LYS A 766 -1.26 -69.83 -5.68
N LEU A 767 -1.72 -70.62 -6.66
CA LEU A 767 -3.12 -70.78 -7.05
C LEU A 767 -3.65 -72.13 -6.56
N TYR A 768 -4.92 -72.13 -6.12
CA TYR A 768 -5.79 -73.30 -5.87
C TYR A 768 -5.38 -74.30 -4.76
N MET A 769 -6.28 -74.43 -3.77
CA MET A 769 -6.75 -75.72 -3.22
C MET A 769 -8.04 -75.52 -2.40
N GLN A 770 -9.11 -74.97 -3.02
CA GLN A 770 -10.52 -75.01 -2.56
C GLN A 770 -11.43 -74.16 -3.48
N LYS A 771 -11.85 -74.69 -4.65
CA LYS A 771 -12.97 -74.11 -5.43
C LYS A 771 -13.78 -75.11 -6.26
N GLU A 772 -13.95 -76.34 -5.77
CA GLU A 772 -14.82 -77.38 -6.37
C GLU A 772 -15.57 -78.19 -5.28
N HIS A 773 -16.40 -77.53 -4.46
CA HIS A 773 -17.40 -78.25 -3.64
C HIS A 773 -18.60 -77.42 -3.11
N ILE A 774 -18.90 -76.25 -3.71
CA ILE A 774 -20.03 -75.39 -3.29
C ILE A 774 -20.77 -74.84 -4.52
N GLU A 775 -21.01 -75.68 -5.52
CA GLU A 775 -21.78 -75.33 -6.74
C GLU A 775 -22.88 -76.38 -7.07
N GLU A 776 -23.24 -77.29 -6.15
CA GLU A 776 -24.25 -78.35 -6.38
C GLU A 776 -25.59 -78.22 -5.60
N GLU A 777 -25.72 -77.39 -4.54
CA GLU A 777 -26.95 -77.37 -3.69
C GLU A 777 -27.90 -76.17 -3.86
N LEU A 778 -27.62 -75.17 -4.70
CA LEU A 778 -28.52 -74.02 -4.93
C LEU A 778 -29.12 -73.90 -6.35
N GLY A 779 -28.88 -74.88 -7.22
CA GLY A 779 -29.56 -75.01 -8.53
C GLY A 779 -31.05 -75.39 -8.46
N MET A 780 -31.69 -75.30 -7.29
CA MET A 780 -33.00 -75.87 -6.95
C MET A 780 -34.11 -74.83 -6.67
N TYR A 781 -33.85 -73.53 -6.92
CA TYR A 781 -34.82 -72.45 -6.59
C TYR A 781 -35.31 -71.60 -7.78
N GLU A 782 -34.70 -71.71 -8.96
CA GLU A 782 -35.04 -70.85 -10.13
C GLU A 782 -36.20 -71.35 -11.01
N GLU A 783 -36.70 -72.58 -10.81
CA GLU A 783 -37.80 -73.12 -11.63
C GLU A 783 -39.20 -72.70 -11.15
N GLU A 784 -39.43 -72.57 -9.83
CA GLU A 784 -40.80 -72.40 -9.30
C GLU A 784 -41.35 -70.96 -9.48
N GLN A 785 -40.49 -69.93 -9.40
CA GLN A 785 -40.93 -68.53 -9.50
C GLN A 785 -41.37 -68.10 -10.92
N LYS A 786 -41.11 -68.90 -11.96
CA LYS A 786 -41.61 -68.64 -13.32
C LYS A 786 -43.09 -68.97 -13.52
N ARG A 787 -43.79 -69.47 -12.48
CA ARG A 787 -45.14 -70.07 -12.64
C ARG A 787 -46.33 -69.23 -12.14
N ILE A 788 -46.11 -68.19 -11.32
CA ILE A 788 -47.20 -67.45 -10.65
C ILE A 788 -47.24 -65.96 -11.05
N ALA A 789 -47.20 -65.69 -12.36
CA ALA A 789 -47.36 -64.35 -12.93
C ALA A 789 -48.16 -64.37 -14.24
N SER A 790 -49.47 -64.65 -14.17
CA SER A 790 -50.37 -64.44 -15.32
C SER A 790 -51.75 -63.93 -14.91
N LYS A 791 -52.27 -62.99 -15.73
CA LYS A 791 -53.64 -62.44 -15.78
C LYS A 791 -53.99 -61.32 -14.77
N GLN A 792 -54.04 -60.11 -15.33
CA GLN A 792 -54.87 -58.93 -14.95
C GLN A 792 -56.40 -59.26 -15.07
N PRO A 793 -57.42 -58.36 -14.89
CA PRO A 793 -57.36 -56.87 -14.92
C PRO A 793 -58.43 -56.01 -14.14
N LEU A 794 -58.34 -54.68 -14.35
CA LEU A 794 -59.41 -53.64 -14.42
C LEU A 794 -60.11 -52.99 -13.17
N HIS A 795 -59.70 -51.74 -12.90
CA HIS A 795 -60.48 -50.47 -12.72
C HIS A 795 -61.59 -50.18 -11.65
N SER A 796 -61.52 -48.92 -11.15
CA SER A 796 -62.58 -48.04 -10.58
C SER A 796 -62.98 -48.29 -9.09
N SER A 797 -63.53 -47.34 -8.29
CA SER A 797 -63.86 -45.90 -8.48
C SER A 797 -64.04 -45.12 -7.15
N ARG A 798 -63.93 -43.77 -7.20
CA ARG A 798 -64.57 -42.70 -6.35
C ARG A 798 -64.40 -42.60 -4.80
N LEU A 799 -63.93 -41.40 -4.39
CA LEU A 799 -64.49 -40.41 -3.42
C LEU A 799 -64.98 -40.79 -2.00
N VAL A 800 -64.51 -40.05 -0.98
CA VAL A 800 -65.26 -39.08 -0.11
C VAL A 800 -64.32 -38.52 1.00
N THR A 801 -64.63 -37.36 1.63
CA THR A 801 -63.78 -36.65 2.62
C THR A 801 -64.53 -36.36 3.97
N PRO A 802 -64.17 -35.43 4.89
CA PRO A 802 -64.03 -35.67 6.36
C PRO A 802 -65.07 -34.85 7.20
N PRO A 803 -64.87 -34.35 8.45
CA PRO A 803 -63.92 -34.59 9.58
C PRO A 803 -64.73 -34.95 10.89
N PRO A 804 -64.61 -34.38 12.13
CA PRO A 804 -63.50 -33.80 12.94
C PRO A 804 -63.42 -34.26 14.44
N ALA A 805 -62.43 -33.71 15.20
CA ALA A 805 -62.48 -33.32 16.64
C ALA A 805 -62.52 -34.38 17.79
N LYS A 806 -62.01 -34.12 19.02
CA LYS A 806 -60.84 -33.32 19.52
C LYS A 806 -60.62 -33.56 21.05
N LYS A 807 -59.35 -33.53 21.51
CA LYS A 807 -58.87 -33.55 22.93
C LYS A 807 -59.11 -34.90 23.68
N GLN A 808 -58.38 -35.26 24.74
CA GLN A 808 -57.51 -34.47 25.64
C GLN A 808 -56.21 -35.23 26.02
N GLN A 809 -55.21 -34.54 26.59
CA GLN A 809 -53.87 -35.09 26.90
C GLN A 809 -53.70 -35.43 28.39
N LEU A 810 -52.80 -36.37 28.69
CA LEU A 810 -51.92 -36.34 29.86
C LEU A 810 -50.61 -37.12 29.55
N GLN A 811 -49.49 -36.64 30.07
CA GLN A 811 -48.14 -37.23 29.93
C GLN A 811 -47.95 -38.34 31.01
N THR A 812 -46.92 -39.20 31.02
CA THR A 812 -45.60 -39.27 30.36
C THR A 812 -45.27 -40.72 29.96
N THR A 813 -44.24 -40.93 29.12
CA THR A 813 -43.54 -42.24 28.99
C THR A 813 -42.03 -42.04 28.86
N HIS A 814 -41.27 -42.73 29.71
CA HIS A 814 -39.80 -42.79 29.72
C HIS A 814 -39.40 -44.19 29.21
N GLU A 815 -38.54 -44.24 28.19
CA GLU A 815 -37.52 -45.27 27.89
C GLU A 815 -37.76 -46.81 27.95
N HIS A 816 -36.88 -47.52 27.25
CA HIS A 816 -36.44 -48.90 27.48
C HIS A 816 -37.24 -50.12 26.95
N GLN A 817 -37.25 -50.27 25.62
CA GLN A 817 -37.14 -51.56 24.91
C GLN A 817 -36.24 -51.30 23.67
N GLN A 818 -34.99 -51.73 23.52
CA GLN A 818 -34.19 -52.88 23.99
C GLN A 818 -34.28 -54.16 23.13
N GLN A 819 -33.55 -54.11 22.01
CA GLN A 819 -32.68 -55.16 21.44
C GLN A 819 -33.25 -56.41 20.70
N LEU A 820 -32.49 -56.78 19.67
CA LEU A 820 -32.35 -58.12 19.05
C LEU A 820 -33.54 -58.72 18.25
N HIS A 821 -33.57 -58.37 16.96
CA HIS A 821 -33.54 -59.41 15.91
C HIS A 821 -32.68 -58.98 14.71
N GLU A 822 -31.96 -59.95 14.15
CA GLU A 822 -31.05 -59.85 13.00
C GLU A 822 -31.85 -60.19 11.72
N HIS A 823 -31.76 -59.41 10.63
CA HIS A 823 -30.71 -59.37 9.59
C HIS A 823 -30.96 -60.37 8.43
N TYR A 824 -30.31 -60.14 7.29
CA TYR A 824 -30.58 -60.72 5.94
C TYR A 824 -31.86 -60.22 5.23
N ASP A 825 -31.84 -59.81 3.95
CA ASP A 825 -30.70 -59.28 3.17
C ASP A 825 -31.11 -58.50 1.89
N PHE A 826 -30.09 -57.99 1.17
CA PHE A 826 -29.99 -57.63 -0.26
C PHE A 826 -30.08 -56.16 -0.72
N GLU A 827 -29.49 -55.92 -1.90
CA GLU A 827 -28.76 -54.67 -2.25
C GLU A 827 -29.47 -53.73 -3.27
N ASP A 828 -29.61 -52.45 -2.91
CA ASP A 828 -29.33 -51.28 -3.79
C ASP A 828 -28.70 -50.17 -2.91
N SER A 829 -27.51 -50.44 -2.38
CA SER A 829 -26.78 -49.52 -1.50
C SER A 829 -26.15 -48.37 -2.29
N ARG A 830 -27.00 -47.49 -2.83
CA ARG A 830 -26.58 -46.19 -3.37
C ARG A 830 -25.76 -45.45 -2.31
N ARG A 831 -24.59 -44.97 -2.72
CA ARG A 831 -23.60 -44.29 -1.87
C ARG A 831 -24.26 -43.25 -0.96
N LYS A 832 -24.48 -43.58 0.31
CA LYS A 832 -24.84 -42.61 1.35
C LYS A 832 -23.64 -41.68 1.56
N VAL A 833 -23.74 -40.46 1.04
CA VAL A 833 -22.74 -39.41 1.27
C VAL A 833 -22.67 -39.13 2.77
N SER A 834 -21.47 -39.24 3.34
CA SER A 834 -21.23 -39.13 4.79
C SER A 834 -21.27 -37.66 5.23
N GLY A 835 -22.40 -37.25 5.81
CA GLY A 835 -22.59 -35.90 6.34
C GLY A 835 -22.00 -35.68 7.72
N HIS A 836 -21.31 -34.55 7.89
CA HIS A 836 -20.71 -34.14 9.15
C HIS A 836 -21.54 -33.05 9.86
N PRO A 837 -21.52 -32.98 11.21
CA PRO A 837 -22.21 -31.94 11.96
C PRO A 837 -21.73 -30.53 11.59
N PRO A 838 -22.51 -29.49 11.94
CA PRO A 838 -22.10 -28.11 11.74
C PRO A 838 -20.90 -27.77 12.65
N HIS A 839 -20.00 -26.90 12.19
CA HIS A 839 -18.87 -26.43 12.99
C HIS A 839 -18.52 -24.98 12.64
N PHE A 840 -18.41 -24.13 13.65
CA PHE A 840 -17.96 -22.74 13.46
C PHE A 840 -16.43 -22.70 13.33
N THR A 841 -15.93 -22.67 12.09
CA THR A 841 -14.50 -22.46 11.81
C THR A 841 -14.06 -21.04 12.15
N GLN A 842 -14.97 -20.07 12.05
CA GLN A 842 -14.82 -18.74 12.62
C GLN A 842 -15.99 -18.44 13.56
N THR A 843 -15.69 -18.31 14.85
CA THR A 843 -16.65 -17.91 15.89
C THR A 843 -16.96 -16.42 15.84
N LEU A 844 -18.13 -16.02 16.36
CA LEU A 844 -18.49 -14.63 16.52
C LEU A 844 -17.54 -13.93 17.51
N VAL A 845 -17.18 -12.68 17.22
CA VAL A 845 -16.34 -11.84 18.08
C VAL A 845 -17.18 -10.71 18.68
N SER A 846 -16.99 -10.41 19.98
CA SER A 846 -17.68 -9.30 20.65
C SER A 846 -17.31 -7.95 20.05
N ALA A 847 -18.29 -7.06 19.93
CA ALA A 847 -18.18 -5.78 19.25
C ALA A 847 -18.45 -4.61 20.21
N VAL A 848 -17.75 -3.49 19.98
CA VAL A 848 -18.03 -2.20 20.63
C VAL A 848 -18.31 -1.19 19.52
N ALA A 849 -19.43 -0.46 19.63
CA ALA A 849 -19.83 0.58 18.68
C ALA A 849 -20.19 1.87 19.43
N ALA A 850 -20.06 3.02 18.77
CA ALA A 850 -20.67 4.25 19.27
C ALA A 850 -22.13 4.37 18.80
N CYS A 851 -22.95 5.10 19.55
CA CYS A 851 -24.35 5.29 19.26
C CYS A 851 -24.52 5.96 17.89
N GLY A 852 -25.30 5.33 17.02
CA GLY A 852 -25.51 5.75 15.64
C GLY A 852 -24.67 4.98 14.60
N ASP A 853 -23.50 4.45 14.97
CA ASP A 853 -22.55 3.84 14.02
C ASP A 853 -22.94 2.41 13.60
N SER A 854 -22.59 2.01 12.38
CA SER A 854 -22.85 0.65 11.88
C SER A 854 -21.87 -0.37 12.45
N THR A 855 -22.34 -1.57 12.78
CA THR A 855 -21.48 -2.70 13.18
C THR A 855 -22.09 -4.05 12.78
N LYS A 856 -21.36 -5.17 12.90
CA LYS A 856 -21.89 -6.51 12.61
C LYS A 856 -21.24 -7.61 13.44
N PHE A 857 -22.00 -8.65 13.72
CA PHE A 857 -21.47 -9.96 14.04
C PHE A 857 -21.31 -10.78 12.76
N GLU A 858 -20.21 -11.53 12.68
CA GLU A 858 -19.90 -12.38 11.54
C GLU A 858 -19.16 -13.64 12.01
N GLY A 859 -19.44 -14.75 11.34
CA GLY A 859 -18.77 -16.03 11.56
C GLY A 859 -18.89 -16.92 10.33
N ILE A 860 -18.15 -18.01 10.33
CA ILE A 860 -18.16 -19.01 9.25
C ILE A 860 -18.52 -20.34 9.87
N VAL A 861 -19.57 -20.98 9.33
CA VAL A 861 -20.02 -22.30 9.75
C VAL A 861 -20.02 -23.26 8.56
N THR A 862 -19.28 -24.36 8.72
CA THR A 862 -19.27 -25.49 7.77
C THR A 862 -20.24 -26.57 8.26
N GLY A 863 -20.66 -27.47 7.37
CA GLY A 863 -21.58 -28.58 7.70
C GLY A 863 -22.12 -29.24 6.43
N TRP A 864 -22.29 -30.57 6.43
CA TRP A 864 -22.98 -31.27 5.34
C TRP A 864 -24.04 -32.24 5.88
N PRO A 865 -25.33 -32.14 5.46
CA PRO A 865 -25.91 -31.12 4.59
C PRO A 865 -25.75 -29.70 5.12
N ALA A 866 -25.91 -28.70 4.24
CA ALA A 866 -25.71 -27.29 4.60
C ALA A 866 -26.59 -26.88 5.81
N PRO A 867 -26.04 -26.21 6.83
CA PRO A 867 -26.77 -25.96 8.07
C PRO A 867 -27.76 -24.79 7.96
N GLU A 868 -28.95 -25.00 8.51
CA GLU A 868 -29.91 -23.94 8.81
C GLU A 868 -29.41 -23.10 9.99
N VAL A 869 -29.66 -21.79 9.98
CA VAL A 869 -29.05 -20.83 10.91
C VAL A 869 -30.12 -19.97 11.58
N GLN A 870 -30.04 -19.88 12.90
CA GLN A 870 -30.95 -19.10 13.75
C GLN A 870 -30.17 -18.19 14.69
N TRP A 871 -30.56 -16.92 14.76
CA TRP A 871 -29.97 -15.94 15.67
C TRP A 871 -30.86 -15.71 16.89
N THR A 872 -30.22 -15.40 18.02
CA THR A 872 -30.88 -15.03 19.27
C THR A 872 -30.18 -13.84 19.92
N LYS A 873 -30.91 -13.00 20.64
CA LYS A 873 -30.40 -11.96 21.57
C LYS A 873 -30.88 -12.29 22.97
N ASP A 874 -29.95 -12.43 23.92
CA ASP A 874 -30.23 -12.70 25.34
C ASP A 874 -31.18 -13.90 25.57
N GLY A 875 -31.13 -14.89 24.65
CA GLY A 875 -31.99 -16.08 24.63
C GLY A 875 -33.26 -15.97 23.78
N VAL A 876 -33.67 -14.76 23.37
CA VAL A 876 -34.87 -14.53 22.53
C VAL A 876 -34.52 -14.69 21.04
N PRO A 877 -35.26 -15.48 20.25
CA PRO A 877 -35.06 -15.57 18.80
C PRO A 877 -35.23 -14.24 18.07
N LEU A 878 -34.31 -13.95 17.17
CA LEU A 878 -34.36 -12.79 16.27
C LEU A 878 -34.85 -13.22 14.88
N SER A 879 -35.65 -12.37 14.23
CA SER A 879 -36.09 -12.55 12.85
C SER A 879 -36.23 -11.23 12.11
N LYS A 880 -36.27 -11.26 10.76
CA LYS A 880 -36.62 -10.08 9.94
C LYS A 880 -38.03 -9.53 10.21
N THR A 881 -38.88 -10.27 10.91
CA THR A 881 -40.25 -9.85 11.27
C THR A 881 -40.38 -9.28 12.69
N THR A 882 -39.46 -9.62 13.60
CA THR A 882 -39.37 -9.00 14.94
C THR A 882 -38.37 -7.85 15.00
N ASN A 883 -37.40 -7.85 14.08
CA ASN A 883 -36.24 -6.96 14.05
C ASN A 883 -35.96 -6.49 12.60
N PRO A 884 -36.86 -5.71 11.97
CA PRO A 884 -36.66 -5.20 10.61
C PRO A 884 -35.44 -4.27 10.48
N GLU A 885 -34.97 -3.68 11.59
CA GLU A 885 -33.76 -2.87 11.69
C GLU A 885 -32.45 -3.66 11.56
N LEU A 886 -32.49 -5.00 11.68
CA LEU A 886 -31.31 -5.86 11.64
C LEU A 886 -31.18 -6.60 10.30
N VAL A 887 -29.97 -6.57 9.73
CA VAL A 887 -29.69 -7.20 8.44
C VAL A 887 -29.05 -8.57 8.66
N PHE A 888 -29.86 -9.61 8.48
CA PHE A 888 -29.45 -11.01 8.56
C PHE A 888 -29.02 -11.54 7.19
N SER A 889 -27.84 -12.17 7.12
CA SER A 889 -27.33 -12.89 5.95
C SER A 889 -26.76 -14.27 6.33
N ASN A 890 -26.96 -15.25 5.45
CA ASN A 890 -26.38 -16.58 5.51
C ASN A 890 -26.12 -17.05 4.08
N ILE A 891 -24.90 -16.91 3.59
CA ILE A 891 -24.52 -17.18 2.19
C ILE A 891 -23.19 -17.96 2.22
N GLY A 892 -23.15 -19.13 1.58
CA GLY A 892 -21.93 -19.95 1.48
C GLY A 892 -21.34 -20.38 2.83
N GLY A 893 -22.15 -20.46 3.89
CA GLY A 893 -21.68 -20.72 5.27
C GLY A 893 -21.16 -19.49 6.02
N ARG A 894 -21.03 -18.32 5.37
CA ARG A 894 -20.78 -17.03 6.05
C ARG A 894 -22.09 -16.54 6.65
N VAL A 895 -22.15 -16.50 7.97
CA VAL A 895 -23.31 -16.04 8.75
C VAL A 895 -23.04 -14.67 9.33
N SER A 896 -23.96 -13.73 9.15
CA SER A 896 -23.82 -12.39 9.72
C SER A 896 -25.14 -11.76 10.16
N LEU A 897 -25.00 -10.90 11.17
CA LEU A 897 -26.05 -10.09 11.77
C LEU A 897 -25.50 -8.66 11.87
N SER A 898 -25.93 -7.79 10.96
CA SER A 898 -25.48 -6.41 10.90
C SER A 898 -26.50 -5.46 11.52
N PHE A 899 -25.99 -4.45 12.23
CA PHE A 899 -26.68 -3.33 12.82
C PHE A 899 -26.33 -2.10 11.97
N PRO A 900 -27.19 -1.63 11.05
CA PRO A 900 -26.90 -0.46 10.21
C PRO A 900 -26.69 0.81 11.04
N SER A 901 -27.30 0.87 12.24
CA SER A 901 -27.06 1.88 13.25
C SER A 901 -27.15 1.24 14.63
N ALA A 902 -26.10 1.32 15.44
CA ALA A 902 -26.05 0.78 16.79
C ALA A 902 -26.76 1.73 17.77
N GLN A 903 -27.90 1.28 18.31
CA GLN A 903 -28.66 2.00 19.33
C GLN A 903 -28.39 1.39 20.72
N PRO A 904 -28.59 2.12 21.84
CA PRO A 904 -28.32 1.58 23.18
C PRO A 904 -29.09 0.28 23.48
N GLU A 905 -30.31 0.17 22.97
CA GLU A 905 -31.16 -1.02 22.99
C GLU A 905 -30.63 -2.22 22.17
N HIS A 906 -29.68 -2.01 21.25
CA HIS A 906 -28.99 -3.10 20.56
C HIS A 906 -27.89 -3.74 21.44
N ALA A 907 -27.48 -3.15 22.55
CA ALA A 907 -26.56 -3.79 23.49
C ALA A 907 -27.16 -5.10 24.07
N GLY A 908 -26.32 -6.12 24.27
CA GLY A 908 -26.75 -7.45 24.74
C GLY A 908 -25.84 -8.58 24.25
N LYS A 909 -26.15 -9.83 24.62
CA LYS A 909 -25.42 -11.03 24.16
C LYS A 909 -26.17 -11.68 22.99
N TYR A 910 -25.48 -11.82 21.86
CA TYR A 910 -26.00 -12.45 20.65
C TYR A 910 -25.44 -13.85 20.49
N MET A 911 -26.27 -14.79 20.04
CA MET A 911 -25.85 -16.17 19.77
C MET A 911 -26.45 -16.68 18.45
N CYS A 912 -25.56 -17.14 17.58
CA CYS A 912 -25.88 -17.81 16.32
C CYS A 912 -25.84 -19.32 16.54
N THR A 913 -26.92 -20.00 16.16
CA THR A 913 -27.10 -21.46 16.25
C THR A 913 -27.22 -22.01 14.85
N ALA A 914 -26.45 -23.05 14.52
CA ALA A 914 -26.41 -23.68 13.20
C ALA A 914 -26.71 -25.18 13.34
N LYS A 915 -27.60 -25.71 12.49
CA LYS A 915 -28.15 -27.08 12.61
C LYS A 915 -28.25 -27.77 11.25
N ASN A 916 -27.86 -29.03 11.18
CA ASN A 916 -28.16 -29.92 10.07
C ASN A 916 -28.65 -31.29 10.57
N THR A 917 -28.79 -32.28 9.68
CA THR A 917 -29.21 -33.65 10.06
C THR A 917 -28.16 -34.44 10.84
N SER A 918 -26.90 -33.99 10.85
CA SER A 918 -25.79 -34.64 11.54
C SER A 918 -25.41 -33.98 12.88
N GLY A 919 -25.93 -32.79 13.21
CA GLY A 919 -25.71 -32.17 14.51
C GLY A 919 -26.10 -30.68 14.61
N VAL A 920 -25.63 -30.04 15.69
CA VAL A 920 -25.83 -28.62 16.01
C VAL A 920 -24.52 -28.01 16.50
N ALA A 921 -24.25 -26.77 16.14
CA ALA A 921 -23.20 -25.94 16.76
C ALA A 921 -23.73 -24.54 17.11
N THR A 922 -23.06 -23.87 18.03
CA THR A 922 -23.43 -22.52 18.51
C THR A 922 -22.19 -21.64 18.66
N SER A 923 -22.33 -20.35 18.39
CA SER A 923 -21.30 -19.34 18.68
C SER A 923 -21.95 -18.07 19.22
N SER A 924 -21.31 -17.37 20.16
CA SER A 924 -21.90 -16.21 20.84
C SER A 924 -20.91 -15.08 21.08
N ALA A 925 -21.39 -13.84 20.92
CA ALA A 925 -20.65 -12.60 21.09
C ALA A 925 -21.50 -11.55 21.84
N GLN A 926 -20.90 -10.46 22.30
CA GLN A 926 -21.58 -9.38 23.01
C GLN A 926 -21.45 -8.06 22.24
N LEU A 927 -22.54 -7.27 22.16
CA LEU A 927 -22.51 -5.89 21.67
C LEU A 927 -22.53 -4.93 22.86
N VAL A 928 -21.57 -4.01 22.88
CA VAL A 928 -21.55 -2.86 23.80
C VAL A 928 -21.70 -1.59 22.97
N VAL A 929 -22.74 -0.80 23.24
CA VAL A 929 -22.95 0.51 22.59
C VAL A 929 -22.56 1.62 23.57
N ARG A 930 -21.73 2.57 23.11
CA ARG A 930 -21.23 3.71 23.89
C ARG A 930 -21.81 5.03 23.36
N PRO A 931 -21.86 6.11 24.16
CA PRO A 931 -22.09 7.45 23.62
C PRO A 931 -21.05 7.80 22.54
N LYS A 932 -21.45 8.62 21.57
CA LYS A 932 -20.55 9.14 20.54
C LYS A 932 -19.91 10.43 21.05
N THR A 933 -18.61 10.59 20.87
CA THR A 933 -17.83 11.73 21.38
C THR A 933 -17.12 12.47 20.24
N ILE A 934 -17.06 13.78 20.34
CA ILE A 934 -16.52 14.70 19.33
C ILE A 934 -15.34 15.45 19.95
N ALA A 935 -14.17 15.36 19.32
CA ALA A 935 -12.96 16.06 19.78
C ALA A 935 -13.11 17.59 19.70
N PRO A 936 -12.30 18.38 20.43
CA PRO A 936 -12.40 19.84 20.40
C PRO A 936 -12.00 20.43 19.04
N ASP A 937 -12.68 21.48 18.59
CA ASP A 937 -12.21 22.36 17.51
C ASP A 937 -12.61 23.82 17.77
N PHE A 938 -11.79 24.76 17.29
CA PHE A 938 -11.98 26.20 17.39
C PHE A 938 -12.66 26.73 16.13
N VAL A 939 -13.97 26.99 16.19
CA VAL A 939 -14.71 27.67 15.10
C VAL A 939 -14.28 29.14 15.00
N GLN A 940 -14.06 29.79 16.15
CA GLN A 940 -13.38 31.08 16.24
C GLN A 940 -12.07 30.89 16.99
N ARG A 941 -10.96 31.19 16.29
CA ARG A 941 -9.58 31.14 16.78
C ARG A 941 -9.15 32.51 17.32
N LEU A 942 -8.08 32.53 18.12
CA LEU A 942 -7.38 33.76 18.47
C LEU A 942 -6.80 34.43 17.21
N ILE A 943 -6.64 35.75 17.28
CA ILE A 943 -6.06 36.60 16.24
C ILE A 943 -5.02 37.48 16.95
N SER A 944 -3.80 37.58 16.40
CA SER A 944 -2.77 38.47 16.95
C SER A 944 -3.22 39.93 16.88
N GLU A 945 -2.98 40.70 17.94
CA GLU A 945 -3.55 42.03 18.13
C GLU A 945 -2.49 42.99 18.69
N GLU A 946 -2.57 44.25 18.28
CA GLU A 946 -1.63 45.29 18.71
C GLU A 946 -2.37 46.40 19.46
N VAL A 947 -2.03 46.57 20.75
CA VAL A 947 -2.78 47.37 21.72
C VAL A 947 -1.88 48.48 22.28
N VAL A 948 -2.45 49.64 22.61
CA VAL A 948 -1.69 50.72 23.27
C VAL A 948 -1.62 50.47 24.78
N GLU A 949 -0.47 50.74 25.38
CA GLU A 949 -0.28 50.66 26.83
C GLU A 949 -1.34 51.49 27.58
N GLY A 950 -2.03 50.84 28.51
CA GLY A 950 -3.17 51.39 29.24
C GLY A 950 -4.56 50.97 28.73
N ASP A 951 -4.68 50.51 27.49
CA ASP A 951 -5.96 50.04 26.93
C ASP A 951 -6.34 48.62 27.40
N ARG A 952 -7.58 48.22 27.16
CA ARG A 952 -8.15 46.93 27.59
C ARG A 952 -8.34 45.97 26.42
N LEU A 953 -7.57 44.89 26.39
CA LEU A 953 -7.74 43.78 25.44
C LEU A 953 -8.91 42.87 25.83
N LYS A 954 -9.71 42.41 24.85
CA LYS A 954 -10.60 41.23 24.99
C LYS A 954 -10.41 40.29 23.80
N TRP A 955 -9.71 39.17 24.02
CA TRP A 955 -9.75 38.04 23.07
C TRP A 955 -10.92 37.11 23.37
N THR A 956 -11.44 36.50 22.31
CA THR A 956 -12.59 35.58 22.36
C THR A 956 -12.38 34.43 21.39
N VAL A 957 -12.66 33.22 21.85
CA VAL A 957 -12.67 31.98 21.07
C VAL A 957 -14.05 31.34 21.11
N HIS A 958 -14.35 30.52 20.11
CA HIS A 958 -15.53 29.66 20.10
C HIS A 958 -15.10 28.22 19.86
N VAL A 959 -15.34 27.37 20.85
CA VAL A 959 -14.86 25.99 20.94
C VAL A 959 -16.04 25.04 20.90
N THR A 960 -16.01 24.08 19.97
CA THR A 960 -16.99 23.00 19.85
C THR A 960 -16.38 21.67 20.29
N GLY A 961 -17.20 20.75 20.82
CA GLY A 961 -16.80 19.39 21.19
C GLY A 961 -17.85 18.74 22.09
N ASP A 962 -17.84 17.40 22.18
CA ASP A 962 -18.78 16.63 23.00
C ASP A 962 -18.07 15.43 23.67
N PRO A 963 -17.93 15.37 25.02
CA PRO A 963 -18.41 16.35 26.00
C PRO A 963 -17.78 17.74 25.82
N VAL A 964 -18.46 18.78 26.35
CA VAL A 964 -18.03 20.18 26.28
C VAL A 964 -16.55 20.31 26.71
N PRO A 965 -15.65 20.84 25.85
CA PRO A 965 -14.24 20.92 26.17
C PRO A 965 -13.94 21.86 27.33
N LYS A 966 -12.99 21.46 28.18
CA LYS A 966 -12.38 22.35 29.17
C LYS A 966 -11.41 23.27 28.45
N VAL A 967 -11.58 24.59 28.60
CA VAL A 967 -10.68 25.60 28.04
C VAL A 967 -9.69 26.11 29.09
N THR A 968 -8.41 26.20 28.71
CA THR A 968 -7.30 26.69 29.52
C THR A 968 -6.52 27.75 28.71
N TRP A 969 -6.23 28.90 29.33
CA TRP A 969 -5.43 29.95 28.72
C TRP A 969 -3.99 29.90 29.24
N LEU A 970 -3.02 29.99 28.33
CA LEU A 970 -1.59 29.87 28.58
C LEU A 970 -0.84 31.08 28.03
N ARG A 971 0.24 31.48 28.69
CA ARG A 971 1.25 32.42 28.19
C ARG A 971 2.63 31.80 28.39
N ASP A 972 3.46 31.79 27.35
CA ASP A 972 4.80 31.18 27.37
C ASP A 972 4.82 29.73 27.92
N GLY A 973 3.73 28.99 27.70
CA GLY A 973 3.50 27.62 28.19
C GLY A 973 2.92 27.49 29.61
N GLN A 974 2.89 28.56 30.40
CA GLN A 974 2.34 28.57 31.77
C GLN A 974 0.87 28.99 31.80
N ALA A 975 0.05 28.35 32.64
CA ALA A 975 -1.37 28.66 32.76
C ALA A 975 -1.62 30.01 33.44
N ILE A 976 -2.48 30.82 32.83
CA ILE A 976 -2.84 32.17 33.30
C ILE A 976 -3.92 32.04 34.40
N PRO A 977 -3.71 32.62 35.60
CA PRO A 977 -4.73 32.64 36.65
C PRO A 977 -5.83 33.66 36.32
N ASN A 978 -7.07 33.36 36.71
CA ASN A 978 -8.17 34.33 36.67
C ASN A 978 -8.03 35.28 37.87
N CYS A 979 -7.76 36.56 37.62
CA CYS A 979 -7.51 37.58 38.64
C CYS A 979 -8.16 38.94 38.27
N ASP A 980 -7.90 39.99 39.05
CA ASP A 980 -8.42 41.32 38.75
C ASP A 980 -7.74 42.01 37.55
N GLU A 981 -6.51 41.62 37.22
CA GLU A 981 -5.74 42.13 36.08
C GLU A 981 -6.10 41.40 34.77
N VAL A 982 -6.23 40.06 34.82
CA VAL A 982 -6.60 39.22 33.68
C VAL A 982 -7.81 38.35 34.05
N ARG A 983 -8.95 38.65 33.42
CA ARG A 983 -10.22 37.96 33.65
C ARG A 983 -10.49 36.90 32.60
N LEU A 984 -10.67 35.66 33.04
CA LEU A 984 -11.07 34.53 32.21
C LEU A 984 -12.57 34.29 32.38
N VAL A 985 -13.30 34.27 31.26
CA VAL A 985 -14.76 34.18 31.22
C VAL A 985 -15.19 33.03 30.32
N ASP A 986 -16.08 32.19 30.83
CA ASP A 986 -16.93 31.30 30.03
C ASP A 986 -18.25 32.05 29.78
N GLU A 987 -18.53 32.40 28.52
CA GLU A 987 -19.74 33.13 28.13
C GLU A 987 -20.88 32.15 27.73
N GLY A 988 -20.65 30.84 27.86
CA GLY A 988 -21.59 29.78 27.51
C GLY A 988 -21.57 29.42 26.02
N ASN A 989 -22.25 28.31 25.69
CA ASN A 989 -22.35 27.78 24.32
C ASN A 989 -20.98 27.59 23.61
N GLY A 990 -19.90 27.33 24.36
CA GLY A 990 -18.54 27.20 23.83
C GLY A 990 -17.80 28.51 23.56
N VAL A 991 -18.38 29.67 23.89
CA VAL A 991 -17.68 30.96 23.82
C VAL A 991 -16.85 31.16 25.09
N HIS A 992 -15.55 31.40 24.94
CA HIS A 992 -14.66 31.73 26.07
C HIS A 992 -13.83 32.97 25.74
N SER A 993 -13.58 33.81 26.74
CA SER A 993 -12.83 35.06 26.58
C SER A 993 -11.76 35.25 27.65
N MET A 994 -10.68 35.92 27.24
CA MET A 994 -9.66 36.47 28.13
C MET A 994 -9.65 37.99 27.98
N ILE A 995 -9.75 38.69 29.10
CA ILE A 995 -9.80 40.16 29.17
C ILE A 995 -8.63 40.63 30.02
N ILE A 996 -7.65 41.30 29.40
CA ILE A 996 -6.59 42.01 30.14
C ILE A 996 -7.13 43.40 30.45
N MET A 997 -7.36 43.70 31.72
CA MET A 997 -8.11 44.88 32.17
C MET A 997 -7.41 46.21 31.87
N LYS A 998 -6.07 46.19 31.82
CA LYS A 998 -5.18 47.27 31.40
C LYS A 998 -3.88 46.60 30.90
N VAL A 999 -3.58 46.71 29.62
CA VAL A 999 -2.38 46.12 29.01
C VAL A 999 -1.15 46.96 29.35
N GLU A 1000 -0.07 46.34 29.82
CA GLU A 1000 1.22 47.00 30.07
C GLU A 1000 2.28 46.57 29.04
N MET A 1001 3.38 47.33 28.87
CA MET A 1001 4.47 46.91 27.98
C MET A 1001 5.07 45.53 28.33
N ALA A 1002 4.88 45.08 29.58
CA ALA A 1002 5.24 43.75 30.06
C ALA A 1002 4.32 42.62 29.55
N ASP A 1003 3.17 42.91 28.92
CA ASP A 1003 2.21 41.92 28.41
C ASP A 1003 2.47 41.44 26.98
N CYS A 1004 3.40 42.08 26.27
CA CYS A 1004 3.87 41.64 24.97
C CYS A 1004 4.38 40.17 25.03
N GLY A 1005 3.95 39.33 24.08
CA GLY A 1005 4.29 37.91 24.06
C GLY A 1005 3.24 37.02 23.39
N GLN A 1006 3.49 35.70 23.41
CA GLN A 1006 2.60 34.72 22.79
C GLN A 1006 1.66 34.06 23.81
N PHE A 1007 0.39 34.00 23.45
CA PHE A 1007 -0.67 33.39 24.23
C PHE A 1007 -1.28 32.21 23.47
N THR A 1008 -1.67 31.17 24.21
CA THR A 1008 -2.32 29.97 23.66
C THR A 1008 -3.60 29.67 24.40
N CYS A 1009 -4.69 29.50 23.68
CA CYS A 1009 -5.91 28.90 24.18
C CYS A 1009 -5.90 27.39 23.84
N LEU A 1010 -6.01 26.55 24.87
CA LEU A 1010 -6.01 25.09 24.80
C LEU A 1010 -7.41 24.57 25.18
N ALA A 1011 -7.98 23.70 24.36
CA ALA A 1011 -9.28 23.06 24.61
C ALA A 1011 -9.11 21.54 24.69
N GLU A 1012 -9.64 20.91 25.75
CA GLU A 1012 -9.42 19.49 26.07
C GLU A 1012 -10.74 18.75 26.36
N ASN A 1013 -10.94 17.57 25.78
CA ASN A 1013 -11.97 16.62 26.25
C ASN A 1013 -11.51 15.15 26.10
N ILE A 1014 -12.37 14.19 26.45
CA ILE A 1014 -12.04 12.75 26.40
C ILE A 1014 -11.83 12.17 24.99
N ALA A 1015 -12.06 12.97 23.93
CA ALA A 1015 -11.87 12.59 22.54
C ALA A 1015 -10.66 13.30 21.86
N GLY A 1016 -10.06 14.31 22.50
CA GLY A 1016 -8.84 14.95 21.99
C GLY A 1016 -8.53 16.31 22.64
N GLU A 1017 -7.49 16.97 22.10
CA GLU A 1017 -7.15 18.37 22.39
C GLU A 1017 -7.10 19.19 21.09
N ALA A 1018 -7.32 20.50 21.21
CA ALA A 1018 -7.08 21.48 20.16
C ALA A 1018 -6.44 22.74 20.74
N ARG A 1019 -5.72 23.51 19.91
CA ARG A 1019 -5.00 24.72 20.31
C ARG A 1019 -5.23 25.86 19.33
N SER A 1020 -5.20 27.08 19.84
CA SER A 1020 -5.18 28.32 19.06
C SER A 1020 -4.21 29.31 19.71
N THR A 1021 -3.36 29.94 18.90
CA THR A 1021 -2.26 30.82 19.34
C THR A 1021 -2.41 32.22 18.76
N ALA A 1022 -2.06 33.25 19.53
CA ALA A 1022 -1.94 34.63 19.06
C ALA A 1022 -0.81 35.36 19.78
N ASP A 1023 -0.25 36.36 19.10
CA ASP A 1023 0.78 37.24 19.65
C ASP A 1023 0.12 38.57 20.06
N LEU A 1024 0.40 39.04 21.27
CA LEU A 1024 0.05 40.38 21.72
C LEU A 1024 1.26 41.30 21.52
N VAL A 1025 1.06 42.38 20.76
CA VAL A 1025 2.04 43.46 20.62
C VAL A 1025 1.54 44.68 21.40
N VAL A 1026 2.44 45.35 22.13
CA VAL A 1026 2.08 46.52 22.95
C VAL A 1026 2.88 47.74 22.50
N ARG A 1027 2.17 48.85 22.23
CA ARG A 1027 2.75 50.15 21.87
C ARG A 1027 2.80 51.08 23.09
N PRO A 1028 3.88 51.85 23.32
CA PRO A 1028 3.92 52.84 24.40
C PRO A 1028 2.82 53.90 24.26
N GLN A 1029 2.30 54.39 25.39
CA GLN A 1029 1.26 55.41 25.38
C GLN A 1029 1.80 56.76 24.87
N GLY A 1030 1.39 57.16 23.65
CA GLY A 1030 1.70 58.47 23.06
C GLY A 1030 2.73 58.49 21.93
N SER A 1031 3.15 57.35 21.37
CA SER A 1031 3.98 57.31 20.16
C SER A 1031 3.16 57.47 18.87
N GLU A 1032 3.55 58.39 17.98
CA GLU A 1032 3.09 58.40 16.59
C GLU A 1032 3.59 57.15 15.82
N PRO A 1033 2.88 56.69 14.76
CA PRO A 1033 3.20 55.44 14.08
C PRO A 1033 4.45 55.56 13.19
N GLY A 1034 5.64 55.31 13.76
CA GLY A 1034 6.90 55.33 13.02
C GLY A 1034 8.05 54.56 13.67
N ASN A 1035 8.48 53.47 13.01
CA ASN A 1035 9.75 52.75 13.19
C ASN A 1035 10.25 52.47 14.63
N TYR A 1036 9.95 51.28 15.15
CA TYR A 1036 10.84 50.57 16.06
C TYR A 1036 11.11 49.14 15.56
N PHE A 1037 12.35 48.66 15.76
CA PHE A 1037 12.80 47.34 15.34
C PHE A 1037 12.59 46.30 16.45
N HIS A 1038 12.12 45.10 16.10
CA HIS A 1038 12.10 43.98 17.04
C HIS A 1038 13.52 43.55 17.43
N VAL A 1039 13.80 43.50 18.73
CA VAL A 1039 14.99 42.84 19.29
C VAL A 1039 14.54 41.58 20.04
N THR A 1040 14.56 40.44 19.34
CA THR A 1040 14.29 39.14 19.95
C THR A 1040 15.44 38.70 20.84
N LYS A 1041 15.26 38.76 22.16
CA LYS A 1041 16.14 38.08 23.11
C LYS A 1041 15.97 36.56 22.94
N VAL A 1042 17.03 35.87 22.52
CA VAL A 1042 17.07 34.41 22.47
C VAL A 1042 17.43 33.87 23.87
N THR A 1043 16.42 33.45 24.62
CA THR A 1043 16.59 32.70 25.88
C THR A 1043 16.91 31.24 25.56
N GLN A 1044 18.20 30.84 25.64
CA GLN A 1044 18.59 29.44 25.54
C GLN A 1044 18.39 28.71 26.88
N GLU A 1045 17.24 28.08 27.08
CA GLU A 1045 17.10 27.08 28.14
C GLU A 1045 17.71 25.74 27.71
N LYS A 1046 18.82 25.35 28.35
CA LYS A 1046 19.40 24.01 28.21
C LYS A 1046 18.65 23.03 29.10
N GLN A 1047 17.84 22.15 28.53
CA GLN A 1047 17.54 20.88 29.22
C GLN A 1047 18.78 19.99 29.20
N VAL A 1048 19.23 19.60 30.39
CA VAL A 1048 20.34 18.67 30.59
C VAL A 1048 19.78 17.24 30.63
N LYS A 1049 20.11 16.43 29.63
CA LYS A 1049 20.29 14.99 29.87
C LYS A 1049 21.70 14.79 30.40
N GLY A 1050 21.82 14.16 31.56
CA GLY A 1050 23.12 13.83 32.16
C GLY A 1050 23.58 12.46 31.68
N GLU A 1051 24.85 12.37 31.27
CA GLU A 1051 25.64 11.14 31.32
C GLU A 1051 27.13 11.50 31.48
N GLU A 1052 28.00 10.50 31.55
CA GLU A 1052 29.10 10.48 32.52
C GLU A 1052 30.25 11.49 32.36
N VAL A 1053 30.89 11.76 33.51
CA VAL A 1053 32.18 12.46 33.61
C VAL A 1053 33.30 11.55 33.12
N ASN A 1054 34.14 12.04 32.20
CA ASN A 1054 35.56 11.70 32.29
C ASN A 1054 36.47 12.89 31.98
N ARG A 1055 37.66 12.89 32.58
CA ARG A 1055 38.61 14.01 32.60
C ARG A 1055 39.74 13.76 31.61
N ASN A 1056 40.29 14.82 31.00
CA ASN A 1056 41.65 15.31 31.31
C ASN A 1056 42.13 16.47 30.40
N GLN A 1057 43.21 17.12 30.87
CA GLN A 1057 44.16 17.95 30.11
C GLN A 1057 43.72 19.34 29.59
N THR A 1058 43.75 20.30 30.53
CA THR A 1058 44.68 21.47 30.53
C THR A 1058 45.76 21.46 29.40
N PHE A 1059 46.14 22.56 28.74
CA PHE A 1059 46.47 23.93 29.22
C PHE A 1059 46.30 24.97 28.07
N SER A 1060 46.47 26.30 28.20
CA SER A 1060 46.16 27.34 29.22
C SER A 1060 46.78 28.69 28.78
N ILE A 1061 46.24 29.84 29.24
CA ILE A 1061 46.84 31.21 29.20
C ILE A 1061 46.89 31.84 27.77
N GLU A 1062 46.64 33.13 27.51
CA GLU A 1062 46.69 34.36 28.33
C GLU A 1062 45.51 35.35 28.06
N ASN A 1063 45.42 36.44 28.83
CA ASN A 1063 44.42 37.53 28.71
C ASN A 1063 45.12 38.88 28.95
N PRO A 1064 44.94 39.89 28.06
CA PRO A 1064 44.29 41.11 28.58
C PRO A 1064 43.41 41.90 27.57
N ARG A 1065 42.27 42.38 28.08
CA ARG A 1065 41.68 43.73 27.91
C ARG A 1065 42.00 44.56 26.64
N ALA A 1066 40.95 44.96 25.91
CA ALA A 1066 40.52 46.39 25.87
C ALA A 1066 39.17 46.60 25.12
N THR A 1067 38.21 47.25 25.80
CA THR A 1067 37.13 48.09 25.22
C THR A 1067 37.71 49.47 24.80
N PRO A 1068 37.04 50.37 24.02
CA PRO A 1068 35.56 50.50 23.88
C PRO A 1068 35.00 50.96 22.50
N LEU A 1069 33.66 51.07 22.43
CA LEU A 1069 32.85 51.84 21.44
C LEU A 1069 32.96 51.41 19.96
N ILE A 1070 31.90 51.48 19.14
CA ILE A 1070 30.55 52.06 19.32
C ILE A 1070 29.50 50.94 19.32
#